data_AF-A0A3R9PXI2-F1
#
_entry.id   AF-A0A3R9PXI2-F1
#
_cell.length_a   1.000
_cell.length_b   1.000
_cell.length_c   1.000
_cell.angle_alpha   90.00
_cell.angle_beta   90.00
_cell.angle_gamma   90.00
#
_symmetry.space_group_name_H-M   'P 1'
#
loop_
_entity.id
_entity.type
_entity.pdbx_description
1 polymer ?
#
loop_
_entity_poly.entity_id
_entity_poly.type
_entity_poly.pdbx_seq_one_letter_code
_entity_poly.pdbx_strand_id
1 'polypeptide(L)'
;MSIQVKNIAGLDSYGTSIHSFGGRFEEAASDTVREFNTSLEGEKAEAINAFFEKLNTIQTTVFKDAPKAVMTYGQQVFTFTGELKGLGFSSLAFTDDESMTTLTNSLEAQQRDVIAIVKSKVIKVVQQAVDVMGEGDATISNFDSTADSLILEEVKSRKETHKGIKTSHEKLETDITKSAETFESLAILTQNAKAITSIPALNILDAIQRGDLRQDNVNYLDAAYTSDDVEIIKVLISESRYKTKKDYFEKLARAKVDDASLPTTMLVANRLEKAAEKGEVDGLGAFFEVLSNRDVKEVQVYTAKLSSSIDTIVDGLNAKGQSLRKPMPKDYNSKEYEEWLKEEEEAKERLKALKETSVRYGRLNNILTYMNTEKFGKVTITVKGVAQENGKTGDYTVSTKRNIKAGSFTSSKKNGEYTFTIQDLGIDRKDGSETISVSSYKEQDQLKKLDKMEELRKQKDRLWLESAYNTTKNIVSMNPAAGFFWNMVEAAAATKEEKNIFDAIAKNGTKALSETDFKKYKNIKKASSHVAGGFLEHFEKAQKIQSELAKIDNDLLNQEMDTGATAIKEGNSYKHISGQSRYDFEANLRMADLQQNGLRGYYFRRILKEKGNNVKDAVVKFNEIEKQLNAIEPSGDYTEEVKSLFSGDGSISPEQLGGEKLVKGLHEFQNVTQDIEDYNFNYDDYGKNEDLYFNHLVGIGGN
;
A
#
# COMPACT_ATOMS: atom_id res chain seq x y z
N MET A 1 22.64 21.23 16.72
CA MET A 1 22.23 19.91 17.26
C MET A 1 22.72 19.84 18.70
N SER A 2 21.86 19.39 19.62
CA SER A 2 22.20 19.22 21.04
C SER A 2 21.92 17.78 21.45
N ILE A 3 22.89 17.13 22.10
CA ILE A 3 22.82 15.73 22.51
C ILE A 3 23.08 15.65 24.01
N GLN A 4 22.19 14.97 24.74
CA GLN A 4 22.33 14.75 26.18
C GLN A 4 22.10 13.28 26.54
N VAL A 5 23.11 12.63 27.10
CA VAL A 5 23.05 11.27 27.64
C VAL A 5 23.07 11.35 29.15
N LYS A 6 21.92 11.10 29.78
CA LYS A 6 21.73 11.37 31.23
C LYS A 6 22.21 10.26 32.16
N ASN A 7 22.34 9.03 31.65
CA ASN A 7 22.71 7.87 32.47
C ASN A 7 23.40 6.79 31.63
N ILE A 8 24.71 6.91 31.45
CA ILE A 8 25.52 5.96 30.67
C ILE A 8 25.52 4.58 31.33
N ALA A 9 25.72 4.49 32.65
CA ALA A 9 25.76 3.20 33.37
C ALA A 9 24.43 2.45 33.31
N GLY A 10 23.30 3.16 33.38
CA GLY A 10 21.97 2.57 33.25
C GLY A 10 21.72 2.00 31.85
N LEU A 11 22.10 2.72 30.80
CA LEU A 11 22.01 2.24 29.42
C LEU A 11 22.90 1.02 29.18
N ASP A 12 24.10 1.00 29.75
CA ASP A 12 25.05 -0.09 29.65
C ASP A 12 24.51 -1.38 30.29
N SER A 13 23.96 -1.24 31.51
CA SER A 13 23.28 -2.33 32.21
C SER A 13 22.06 -2.82 31.45
N TYR A 14 21.26 -1.92 30.87
CA TYR A 14 20.10 -2.25 30.06
C TYR A 14 20.50 -3.03 28.80
N GLY A 15 21.45 -2.52 28.01
CA GLY A 15 21.95 -3.17 26.80
C GLY A 15 22.50 -4.57 27.09
N THR A 16 23.30 -4.71 28.16
CA THR A 16 23.84 -6.00 28.61
C THR A 16 22.75 -6.98 29.03
N SER A 17 21.73 -6.49 29.75
CA SER A 17 20.61 -7.33 30.22
C SER A 17 19.78 -7.85 29.06
N ILE A 18 19.46 -6.99 28.09
CA ILE A 18 18.70 -7.36 26.90
C ILE A 18 19.50 -8.33 26.03
N HIS A 19 20.81 -8.09 25.86
CA HIS A 19 21.69 -9.01 25.14
C HIS A 19 21.71 -10.40 25.79
N SER A 20 21.89 -10.45 27.12
CA SER A 20 21.89 -11.70 27.87
C SER A 20 20.55 -12.43 27.82
N PHE A 21 19.44 -11.69 27.84
CA PHE A 21 18.10 -12.27 27.73
C PHE A 21 17.91 -12.99 26.39
N GLY A 22 18.29 -12.37 25.27
CA GLY A 22 18.21 -13.01 23.95
C GLY A 22 19.03 -14.30 23.88
N GLY A 23 20.27 -14.28 24.41
CA GLY A 23 21.12 -15.48 24.44
C GLY A 23 20.53 -16.62 25.28
N ARG A 24 19.98 -16.31 26.47
CA ARG A 24 19.31 -17.32 27.32
C ARG A 24 18.07 -17.91 26.67
N PHE A 25 17.32 -17.10 25.93
CA PHE A 25 16.15 -17.58 25.19
C PHE A 25 16.56 -18.54 24.07
N GLU A 26 17.58 -18.18 23.27
CA GLU A 26 18.11 -19.05 22.20
C GLU A 26 18.60 -20.39 22.77
N GLU A 27 19.37 -20.35 23.86
CA GLU A 27 19.87 -21.55 24.55
C GLU A 27 18.72 -22.44 25.03
N ALA A 28 17.74 -21.87 25.75
CA ALA A 28 16.58 -22.61 26.26
C ALA A 28 15.70 -23.19 25.15
N ALA A 29 15.63 -22.52 24.00
CA ALA A 29 14.86 -22.97 22.85
C ALA A 29 15.56 -24.08 22.05
N SER A 30 16.89 -24.07 22.00
CA SER A 30 17.70 -24.98 21.17
C SER A 30 17.41 -26.47 21.43
N ASP A 31 17.10 -26.84 22.67
CA ASP A 31 16.74 -28.22 23.06
C ASP A 31 15.37 -28.68 22.54
N THR A 32 14.53 -27.75 22.08
CA THR A 32 13.14 -28.01 21.65
C THR A 32 12.92 -27.93 20.15
N VAL A 33 13.85 -27.30 19.41
CA VAL A 33 13.78 -27.16 17.96
C VAL A 33 13.98 -28.52 17.29
N ARG A 34 13.08 -28.87 16.36
CA ARG A 34 13.17 -30.08 15.54
C ARG A 34 13.00 -29.73 14.07
N GLU A 35 14.04 -29.92 13.27
CA GLU A 35 13.92 -29.76 11.82
C GLU A 35 13.20 -30.96 11.20
N PHE A 36 12.18 -30.69 10.39
CA PHE A 36 11.43 -31.71 9.66
C PHE A 36 12.09 -31.98 8.30
N ASN A 37 12.30 -33.26 7.96
CA ASN A 37 12.85 -33.68 6.67
C ASN A 37 11.84 -33.55 5.52
N THR A 38 12.25 -32.99 4.38
CA THR A 38 11.40 -32.68 3.21
C THR A 38 11.64 -33.58 2.00
N SER A 39 11.84 -34.88 2.21
CA SER A 39 12.22 -35.85 1.15
C SER A 39 11.14 -36.86 0.78
N LEU A 40 9.87 -36.55 1.02
CA LEU A 40 8.75 -37.43 0.67
C LEU A 40 8.36 -37.26 -0.82
N GLU A 41 7.97 -38.33 -1.51
CA GLU A 41 7.60 -38.34 -2.94
C GLU A 41 6.08 -38.56 -3.17
N GLY A 42 5.48 -37.85 -4.15
CA GLY A 42 4.05 -37.89 -4.53
C GLY A 42 3.25 -36.62 -4.19
N GLU A 43 2.07 -36.41 -4.77
CA GLU A 43 1.27 -35.17 -4.61
C GLU A 43 0.94 -34.82 -3.14
N LYS A 44 0.55 -35.82 -2.34
CA LYS A 44 0.31 -35.63 -0.89
C LYS A 44 1.59 -35.39 -0.11
N ALA A 45 2.71 -35.92 -0.59
CA ALA A 45 4.02 -35.70 -0.01
C ALA A 45 4.55 -34.29 -0.31
N GLU A 46 4.25 -33.72 -1.48
CA GLU A 46 4.57 -32.32 -1.80
C GLU A 46 3.87 -31.34 -0.84
N ALA A 47 2.60 -31.58 -0.52
CA ALA A 47 1.86 -30.79 0.47
C ALA A 47 2.43 -30.94 1.90
N ILE A 48 2.87 -32.15 2.28
CA ILE A 48 3.54 -32.40 3.57
C ILE A 48 4.90 -31.70 3.61
N ASN A 49 5.70 -31.80 2.56
CA ASN A 49 7.01 -31.15 2.46
C ASN A 49 6.86 -29.62 2.57
N ALA A 50 5.90 -29.03 1.85
CA ALA A 50 5.65 -27.59 1.91
C ALA A 50 5.16 -27.14 3.30
N PHE A 51 4.35 -27.97 3.98
CA PHE A 51 3.98 -27.73 5.37
C PHE A 51 5.19 -27.84 6.33
N PHE A 52 6.08 -28.81 6.13
CA PHE A 52 7.31 -28.96 6.90
C PHE A 52 8.28 -27.80 6.70
N GLU A 53 8.45 -27.31 5.46
CA GLU A 53 9.22 -26.09 5.18
C GLU A 53 8.67 -24.88 5.95
N LYS A 54 7.35 -24.75 6.02
CA LYS A 54 6.69 -23.72 6.82
C LYS A 54 6.97 -23.86 8.32
N LEU A 55 6.89 -25.08 8.86
CA LEU A 55 7.25 -25.35 10.25
C LEU A 55 8.72 -25.07 10.54
N ASN A 56 9.62 -25.41 9.63
CA ASN A 56 11.06 -25.12 9.75
C ASN A 56 11.32 -23.60 9.72
N THR A 57 10.60 -22.86 8.87
CA THR A 57 10.68 -21.39 8.81
C THR A 57 10.18 -20.75 10.10
N ILE A 58 9.05 -21.21 10.64
CA ILE A 58 8.52 -20.75 11.92
C ILE A 58 9.51 -21.02 13.05
N GLN A 59 10.07 -22.23 13.11
CA GLN A 59 11.04 -22.59 14.13
C GLN A 59 12.30 -21.73 14.06
N THR A 60 12.85 -21.52 12.86
CA THR A 60 14.02 -20.66 12.66
C THR A 60 13.72 -19.22 13.10
N THR A 61 12.58 -18.67 12.66
CA THR A 61 12.22 -17.30 12.99
C THR A 61 12.05 -17.09 14.50
N VAL A 62 11.28 -17.96 15.16
CA VAL A 62 10.91 -17.80 16.58
C VAL A 62 12.08 -18.14 17.51
N PHE A 63 12.82 -19.22 17.22
CA PHE A 63 13.81 -19.75 18.15
C PHE A 63 15.25 -19.33 17.85
N LYS A 64 15.52 -18.73 16.68
CA LYS A 64 16.86 -18.28 16.29
C LYS A 64 16.90 -16.81 15.89
N ASP A 65 16.06 -16.38 14.95
CA ASP A 65 16.17 -15.02 14.41
C ASP A 65 15.67 -13.96 15.40
N ALA A 66 14.54 -14.20 16.07
CA ALA A 66 14.02 -13.26 17.07
C ALA A 66 14.96 -13.06 18.27
N PRO A 67 15.50 -14.12 18.90
CA PRO A 67 16.46 -13.98 19.98
C PRO A 67 17.74 -13.26 19.54
N LYS A 68 18.24 -13.58 18.35
CA LYS A 68 19.41 -12.91 17.76
C LYS A 68 19.17 -11.42 17.50
N ALA A 69 17.97 -11.03 17.05
CA ALA A 69 17.62 -9.62 16.89
C ALA A 69 17.60 -8.88 18.24
N VAL A 70 17.05 -9.52 19.29
CA VAL A 70 17.08 -8.99 20.65
C VAL A 70 18.51 -8.82 21.16
N MET A 71 19.38 -9.83 20.93
CA MET A 71 20.80 -9.75 21.25
C MET A 71 21.50 -8.58 20.56
N THR A 72 21.21 -8.42 19.26
CA THR A 72 21.82 -7.37 18.42
C THR A 72 21.42 -5.98 18.91
N TYR A 73 20.15 -5.77 19.25
CA TYR A 73 19.69 -4.51 19.83
C TYR A 73 20.37 -4.21 21.17
N GLY A 74 20.45 -5.19 22.08
CA GLY A 74 21.19 -5.04 23.33
C GLY A 74 22.66 -4.66 23.09
N GLN A 75 23.27 -5.27 22.07
CA GLN A 75 24.65 -5.00 21.66
C GLN A 75 24.87 -3.61 21.11
N GLN A 76 23.94 -3.09 20.32
CA GLN A 76 24.01 -1.71 19.82
C GLN A 76 23.99 -0.70 20.98
N VAL A 77 23.13 -0.93 21.98
CA VAL A 77 23.02 -0.03 23.14
C VAL A 77 24.30 -0.03 23.98
N PHE A 78 24.86 -1.20 24.31
CA PHE A 78 26.10 -1.21 25.11
C PHE A 78 27.34 -0.82 24.29
N THR A 79 27.33 -0.99 22.96
CA THR A 79 28.39 -0.47 22.08
C THR A 79 28.42 1.05 22.13
N PHE A 80 27.26 1.70 22.06
CA PHE A 80 27.14 3.15 22.22
C PHE A 80 27.68 3.63 23.57
N THR A 81 27.32 2.97 24.69
CA THR A 81 27.86 3.34 26.00
C THR A 81 29.36 3.09 26.11
N GLY A 82 29.87 2.03 25.46
CA GLY A 82 31.30 1.76 25.32
C GLY A 82 32.05 2.86 24.56
N GLU A 83 31.50 3.35 23.44
CA GLU A 83 32.07 4.46 22.68
C GLU A 83 32.13 5.75 23.52
N LEU A 84 31.08 6.08 24.28
CA LEU A 84 31.08 7.23 25.19
C LEU A 84 32.10 7.09 26.35
N LYS A 85 32.23 5.89 26.91
CA LYS A 85 33.28 5.59 27.91
C LYS A 85 34.67 5.74 27.32
N GLY A 86 34.87 5.32 26.07
CA GLY A 86 36.12 5.51 25.33
C GLY A 86 36.47 6.98 25.09
N LEU A 87 35.47 7.85 24.99
CA LEU A 87 35.62 9.32 24.96
C LEU A 87 35.83 9.95 26.34
N GLY A 88 35.92 9.16 27.41
CA GLY A 88 36.17 9.63 28.77
C GLY A 88 34.93 9.91 29.63
N PHE A 89 33.72 9.61 29.15
CA PHE A 89 32.49 9.85 29.90
C PHE A 89 32.05 8.61 30.72
N SER A 90 31.83 8.79 32.01
CA SER A 90 31.45 7.69 32.92
C SER A 90 29.98 7.72 33.37
N SER A 91 29.33 8.88 33.36
CA SER A 91 27.97 9.07 33.90
C SER A 91 27.05 9.82 32.95
N LEU A 92 27.46 11.01 32.54
CA LEU A 92 26.73 11.91 31.67
C LEU A 92 27.63 12.38 30.54
N ALA A 93 27.07 12.48 29.33
CA ALA A 93 27.70 13.14 28.19
C ALA A 93 26.76 14.22 27.66
N PHE A 94 27.27 15.40 27.37
CA PHE A 94 26.52 16.50 26.79
C PHE A 94 27.36 17.20 25.73
N THR A 95 26.75 17.49 24.59
CA THR A 95 27.39 18.30 23.56
C THR A 95 26.38 19.11 22.78
N ASP A 96 26.81 20.27 22.29
CA ASP A 96 25.97 21.22 21.58
C ASP A 96 26.81 22.03 20.57
N ASP A 97 26.32 22.13 19.33
CA ASP A 97 27.05 22.77 18.22
C ASP A 97 27.35 24.26 18.49
N GLU A 98 26.38 24.98 19.07
CA GLU A 98 26.51 26.43 19.35
C GLU A 98 27.51 26.67 20.50
N SER A 99 27.42 25.85 21.54
CA SER A 99 28.33 25.88 22.69
C SER A 99 29.78 25.57 22.26
N MET A 100 29.98 24.61 21.35
CA MET A 100 31.31 24.30 20.82
C MET A 100 31.89 25.41 19.96
N THR A 101 31.04 26.10 19.19
CA THR A 101 31.46 27.25 18.38
C THR A 101 31.90 28.40 19.30
N THR A 102 31.08 28.72 20.31
CA THR A 102 31.38 29.75 21.31
C THR A 102 32.68 29.45 22.07
N LEU A 103 32.87 28.21 22.49
CA LEU A 103 34.06 27.77 23.19
C LEU A 103 35.33 27.86 22.34
N THR A 104 35.24 27.46 21.07
CA THR A 104 36.36 27.58 20.12
C THR A 104 36.78 29.04 19.99
N ASN A 105 35.81 29.95 19.80
CA ASN A 105 36.09 31.40 19.71
C ASN A 105 36.69 31.97 21.00
N SER A 106 36.22 31.50 22.16
CA SER A 106 36.77 31.92 23.45
C SER A 106 38.24 31.49 23.62
N LEU A 107 38.59 30.28 23.18
CA LEU A 107 39.97 29.77 23.24
C LEU A 107 40.88 30.45 22.21
N GLU A 108 40.46 30.53 20.95
CA GLU A 108 41.29 31.03 19.85
C GLU A 108 41.47 32.55 19.87
N ALA A 109 40.47 33.31 20.33
CA ALA A 109 40.52 34.77 20.39
C ALA A 109 40.75 35.28 21.82
N GLN A 110 39.75 35.11 22.70
CA GLN A 110 39.76 35.78 24.01
C GLN A 110 40.90 35.31 24.91
N GLN A 111 41.11 34.00 25.01
CA GLN A 111 42.20 33.44 25.82
C GLN A 111 43.56 33.81 25.23
N ARG A 112 43.67 33.87 23.90
CA ARG A 112 44.89 34.28 23.21
C ARG A 112 45.25 35.75 23.47
N ASP A 113 44.25 36.63 23.51
CA ASP A 113 44.41 38.05 23.86
C ASP A 113 44.89 38.20 25.30
N VAL A 114 44.31 37.45 26.24
CA VAL A 114 44.73 37.44 27.65
C VAL A 114 46.19 36.99 27.77
N ILE A 115 46.58 35.92 27.06
CA ILE A 115 47.97 35.43 27.02
C ILE A 115 48.91 36.51 26.47
N ALA A 116 48.52 37.24 25.42
CA ALA A 116 49.31 38.33 24.85
C ALA A 116 49.50 39.50 25.85
N ILE A 117 48.46 39.84 26.61
CA ILE A 117 48.53 40.86 27.67
C ILE A 117 49.52 40.43 28.77
N VAL A 118 49.45 39.18 29.22
CA VAL A 118 50.37 38.64 30.23
C VAL A 118 51.81 38.65 29.71
N LYS A 119 52.03 38.18 28.48
CA LYS A 119 53.34 38.23 27.81
C LYS A 119 53.93 39.63 27.82
N SER A 120 53.14 40.64 27.42
CA SER A 120 53.55 42.05 27.39
C SER A 120 53.97 42.56 28.78
N LYS A 121 53.24 42.19 29.83
CA LYS A 121 53.60 42.54 31.22
C LYS A 121 54.92 41.89 31.65
N VAL A 122 55.12 40.62 31.32
CA VAL A 122 56.37 39.90 31.64
C VAL A 122 57.55 40.53 30.91
N ILE A 123 57.43 40.79 29.60
CA ILE A 123 58.46 41.47 28.80
C ILE A 123 58.80 42.83 29.41
N LYS A 124 57.80 43.62 29.84
CA LYS A 124 58.04 44.91 30.48
C LYS A 124 58.85 44.81 31.77
N VAL A 125 58.57 43.82 32.61
CA VAL A 125 59.31 43.58 33.86
C VAL A 125 60.74 43.10 33.57
N VAL A 126 60.92 42.19 32.61
CA VAL A 126 62.24 41.72 32.20
C VAL A 126 63.06 42.87 31.60
N GLN A 127 62.45 43.71 30.76
CA GLN A 127 63.10 44.88 30.18
C GLN A 127 63.59 45.84 31.27
N GLN A 128 62.78 46.10 32.30
CA GLN A 128 63.21 46.92 33.45
C GLN A 128 64.44 46.33 34.16
N ALA A 129 64.54 45.00 34.26
CA ALA A 129 65.70 44.34 34.85
C ALA A 129 66.93 44.45 33.93
N VAL A 130 66.76 44.22 32.61
CA VAL A 130 67.82 44.37 31.59
C VAL A 130 68.37 45.81 31.59
N ASP A 131 67.50 46.82 31.64
CA ASP A 131 67.87 48.24 31.66
C ASP A 131 68.72 48.59 32.90
N VAL A 132 68.45 47.98 34.06
CA VAL A 132 69.22 48.17 35.30
C VAL A 132 70.58 47.47 35.24
N MET A 133 70.63 46.29 34.61
CA MET A 133 71.86 45.49 34.52
C MET A 133 72.84 46.00 33.45
N GLY A 134 72.34 46.72 32.43
CA GLY A 134 73.17 47.28 31.35
C GLY A 134 73.61 46.26 30.29
N GLU A 135 73.20 45.00 30.42
CA GLU A 135 73.45 43.91 29.48
C GLU A 135 72.27 42.91 29.48
N GLY A 136 71.96 42.30 28.33
CA GLY A 136 70.90 41.29 28.17
C GLY A 136 69.86 41.60 27.09
N ASP A 137 68.90 40.69 26.90
CA ASP A 137 67.74 40.83 26.00
C ASP A 137 66.45 40.42 26.73
N ALA A 138 65.37 41.17 26.52
CA ALA A 138 64.06 40.96 27.15
C ALA A 138 63.08 40.15 26.29
N THR A 139 63.56 39.52 25.21
CA THR A 139 62.71 38.68 24.35
C THR A 139 62.39 37.32 25.00
N ILE A 140 61.17 36.83 24.75
CA ILE A 140 60.75 35.48 25.10
C ILE A 140 60.53 34.72 23.79
N SER A 141 61.56 34.03 23.32
CA SER A 141 61.51 33.28 22.06
C SER A 141 60.45 32.18 22.10
N ASN A 142 59.82 31.90 20.95
CA ASN A 142 58.84 30.82 20.74
C ASN A 142 57.56 30.87 21.61
N PHE A 143 57.32 31.94 22.37
CA PHE A 143 56.16 32.02 23.24
C PHE A 143 54.83 32.00 22.46
N ASP A 144 54.71 32.79 21.40
CA ASP A 144 53.48 32.88 20.61
C ASP A 144 53.17 31.56 19.92
N SER A 145 54.16 30.94 19.26
CA SER A 145 53.99 29.65 18.59
C SER A 145 53.66 28.52 19.58
N THR A 146 54.23 28.54 20.79
CA THR A 146 53.89 27.56 21.84
C THR A 146 52.46 27.77 22.34
N ALA A 147 52.06 29.02 22.60
CA ALA A 147 50.71 29.34 23.03
C ALA A 147 49.66 28.96 21.97
N ASP A 148 49.91 29.30 20.71
CA ASP A 148 49.04 28.96 19.59
C ASP A 148 48.94 27.44 19.43
N SER A 149 50.06 26.71 19.52
CA SER A 149 50.06 25.24 19.43
C SER A 149 49.23 24.60 20.54
N LEU A 150 49.36 25.05 21.79
CA LEU A 150 48.60 24.50 22.92
C LEU A 150 47.10 24.82 22.81
N ILE A 151 46.74 26.02 22.36
CA ILE A 151 45.34 26.40 22.12
C ILE A 151 44.75 25.54 21.00
N LEU A 152 45.46 25.38 19.89
CA LEU A 152 45.02 24.57 18.76
C LEU A 152 44.86 23.09 19.14
N GLU A 153 45.77 22.55 19.96
CA GLU A 153 45.67 21.18 20.47
C GLU A 153 44.41 20.99 21.34
N GLU A 154 44.15 21.93 22.25
CA GLU A 154 42.96 21.92 23.10
C GLU A 154 41.67 22.04 22.26
N VAL A 155 41.61 22.98 21.32
CA VAL A 155 40.48 23.15 20.39
C VAL A 155 40.24 21.86 19.60
N LYS A 156 41.31 21.26 19.07
CA LYS A 156 41.23 20.00 18.32
C LYS A 156 40.66 18.88 19.20
N SER A 157 41.20 18.69 20.41
CA SER A 157 40.74 17.67 21.35
C SER A 157 39.24 17.79 21.67
N ARG A 158 38.77 19.02 21.90
CA ARG A 158 37.33 19.28 22.16
C ARG A 158 36.46 19.06 20.94
N LYS A 159 36.90 19.48 19.74
CA LYS A 159 36.18 19.22 18.48
C LYS A 159 36.10 17.72 18.18
N GLU A 160 37.16 16.96 18.43
CA GLU A 160 37.18 15.51 18.28
C GLU A 160 36.23 14.83 19.27
N THR A 161 36.21 15.25 20.53
CA THR A 161 35.25 14.74 21.54
C THR A 161 33.80 15.03 21.14
N HIS A 162 33.50 16.27 20.74
CA HIS A 162 32.19 16.68 20.26
C HIS A 162 31.74 15.83 19.05
N LYS A 163 32.63 15.68 18.06
CA LYS A 163 32.37 14.85 16.87
C LYS A 163 32.15 13.38 17.24
N GLY A 164 32.94 12.85 18.17
CA GLY A 164 32.81 11.49 18.67
C GLY A 164 31.43 11.21 19.25
N ILE A 165 30.95 12.07 20.17
CA ILE A 165 29.60 11.94 20.76
C ILE A 165 28.52 11.97 19.67
N LYS A 166 28.64 12.91 18.73
CA LYS A 166 27.67 13.06 17.63
C LYS A 166 27.62 11.84 16.72
N THR A 167 28.78 11.36 16.28
CA THR A 167 28.87 10.15 15.44
C THR A 167 28.32 8.92 16.14
N SER A 168 28.64 8.72 17.43
CA SER A 168 28.08 7.62 18.23
C SER A 168 26.55 7.71 18.35
N HIS A 169 26.01 8.92 18.53
CA HIS A 169 24.57 9.15 18.61
C HIS A 169 23.84 8.87 17.29
N GLU A 170 24.33 9.41 16.17
CA GLU A 170 23.77 9.20 14.83
C GLU A 170 23.79 7.71 14.44
N LYS A 171 24.88 7.01 14.81
CA LYS A 171 24.99 5.57 14.63
C LYS A 171 23.96 4.80 15.47
N LEU A 172 23.83 5.13 16.76
CA LEU A 172 22.82 4.52 17.62
C LEU A 172 21.40 4.74 17.08
N GLU A 173 21.07 5.95 16.62
CA GLU A 173 19.75 6.27 16.05
C GLU A 173 19.45 5.41 14.81
N THR A 174 20.44 5.27 13.93
CA THR A 174 20.35 4.42 12.74
C THR A 174 20.15 2.95 13.12
N ASP A 175 20.91 2.47 14.10
CA ASP A 175 20.90 1.09 14.55
C ASP A 175 19.61 0.72 15.30
N ILE A 176 19.11 1.59 16.17
CA ILE A 176 17.80 1.44 16.84
C ILE A 176 16.67 1.45 15.81
N THR A 177 16.75 2.32 14.80
CA THR A 177 15.77 2.37 13.71
C THR A 177 15.68 1.03 12.98
N LYS A 178 16.81 0.44 12.59
CA LYS A 178 16.84 -0.89 11.96
C LYS A 178 16.34 -1.99 12.89
N SER A 179 16.70 -1.94 14.17
CA SER A 179 16.22 -2.90 15.18
C SER A 179 14.70 -2.81 15.38
N ALA A 180 14.13 -1.61 15.38
CA ALA A 180 12.69 -1.41 15.43
C ALA A 180 11.99 -2.05 14.21
N GLU A 181 12.48 -1.79 13.00
CA GLU A 181 11.98 -2.39 11.76
C GLU A 181 12.04 -3.92 11.79
N THR A 182 13.15 -4.46 12.31
CA THR A 182 13.34 -5.91 12.50
C THR A 182 12.34 -6.48 13.50
N PHE A 183 12.14 -5.83 14.66
CA PHE A 183 11.17 -6.28 15.66
C PHE A 183 9.73 -6.22 15.18
N GLU A 184 9.36 -5.25 14.35
CA GLU A 184 8.03 -5.19 13.75
C GLU A 184 7.78 -6.37 12.82
N SER A 185 8.77 -6.72 11.97
CA SER A 185 8.69 -7.89 11.10
C SER A 185 8.59 -9.19 11.89
N LEU A 186 9.44 -9.37 12.91
CA LEU A 186 9.44 -10.56 13.76
C LEU A 186 8.15 -10.70 14.58
N ALA A 187 7.55 -9.59 15.03
CA ALA A 187 6.29 -9.61 15.75
C ALA A 187 5.16 -10.17 14.86
N ILE A 188 5.10 -9.76 13.59
CA ILE A 188 4.14 -10.28 12.60
C ILE A 188 4.34 -11.79 12.41
N LEU A 189 5.59 -12.23 12.15
CA LEU A 189 5.91 -13.63 11.94
C LEU A 189 5.62 -14.50 13.18
N THR A 190 5.88 -13.98 14.38
CA THR A 190 5.61 -14.69 15.64
C THR A 190 4.12 -14.79 15.93
N GLN A 191 3.33 -13.77 15.58
CA GLN A 191 1.87 -13.84 15.64
C GLN A 191 1.33 -14.90 14.67
N ASN A 192 1.88 -14.97 13.46
CA ASN A 192 1.53 -16.02 12.50
C ASN A 192 1.88 -17.42 13.03
N ALA A 193 3.09 -17.59 13.56
CA ALA A 193 3.50 -18.84 14.20
C ALA A 193 2.54 -19.26 15.32
N LYS A 194 2.16 -18.32 16.19
CA LYS A 194 1.19 -18.55 17.27
C LYS A 194 -0.19 -18.97 16.73
N ALA A 195 -0.66 -18.31 15.67
CA ALA A 195 -1.94 -18.64 15.05
C ALA A 195 -1.92 -20.04 14.43
N ILE A 196 -0.90 -20.37 13.64
CA ILE A 196 -0.76 -21.69 12.98
C ILE A 196 -0.67 -22.81 14.01
N THR A 197 0.15 -22.64 15.05
CA THR A 197 0.31 -23.65 16.11
C THR A 197 -0.95 -23.87 16.94
N SER A 198 -1.94 -22.97 16.86
CA SER A 198 -3.25 -23.17 17.47
C SER A 198 -4.19 -24.08 16.64
N ILE A 199 -3.86 -24.35 15.38
CA ILE A 199 -4.57 -25.33 14.55
C ILE A 199 -4.10 -26.73 14.97
N PRO A 200 -5.01 -27.65 15.36
CA PRO A 200 -4.61 -29.02 15.67
C PRO A 200 -3.90 -29.66 14.48
N ALA A 201 -2.73 -30.27 14.72
CA ALA A 201 -1.94 -30.92 13.66
C ALA A 201 -2.76 -31.97 12.87
N LEU A 202 -3.66 -32.68 13.56
CA LEU A 202 -4.60 -33.61 12.93
C LEU A 202 -5.50 -32.93 11.90
N ASN A 203 -5.95 -31.69 12.13
CA ASN A 203 -6.78 -30.97 11.17
C ASN A 203 -6.00 -30.64 9.88
N ILE A 204 -4.72 -30.29 10.01
CA ILE A 204 -3.83 -30.02 8.87
C ILE A 204 -3.59 -31.31 8.08
N LEU A 205 -3.20 -32.40 8.76
CA LEU A 205 -2.96 -33.70 8.12
C LEU A 205 -4.22 -34.22 7.42
N ASP A 206 -5.36 -34.10 8.07
CA ASP A 206 -6.67 -34.43 7.51
C ASP A 206 -6.98 -33.62 6.25
N ALA A 207 -6.68 -32.31 6.24
CA ALA A 207 -6.88 -31.43 5.08
C ALA A 207 -5.97 -31.83 3.92
N ILE A 208 -4.71 -32.19 4.20
CA ILE A 208 -3.79 -32.73 3.20
C ILE A 208 -4.28 -34.07 2.66
N GLN A 209 -4.72 -34.97 3.53
CA GLN A 209 -5.19 -36.30 3.13
C GLN A 209 -6.37 -36.23 2.16
N ARG A 210 -7.26 -35.24 2.35
CA ARG A 210 -8.41 -34.98 1.48
C ARG A 210 -8.10 -34.15 0.23
N GLY A 211 -6.92 -33.54 0.16
CA GLY A 211 -6.56 -32.62 -0.92
C GLY A 211 -7.20 -31.22 -0.82
N ASP A 212 -7.78 -30.89 0.35
CA ASP A 212 -8.23 -29.52 0.66
C ASP A 212 -7.04 -28.59 0.87
N LEU A 213 -5.95 -29.11 1.44
CA LEU A 213 -4.65 -28.45 1.58
C LEU A 213 -3.63 -29.18 0.68
N ARG A 214 -3.06 -28.46 -0.26
CA ARG A 214 -2.13 -28.91 -1.29
C ARG A 214 -0.92 -27.97 -1.31
N GLN A 215 0.07 -28.29 -2.13
CA GLN A 215 1.26 -27.44 -2.28
C GLN A 215 0.90 -26.00 -2.69
N ASP A 216 -0.05 -25.83 -3.61
CA ASP A 216 -0.45 -24.53 -4.18
C ASP A 216 -1.18 -23.61 -3.19
N ASN A 217 -1.76 -24.15 -2.12
CA ASN A 217 -2.56 -23.41 -1.15
C ASN A 217 -2.13 -23.56 0.33
N VAL A 218 -0.99 -24.21 0.62
CA VAL A 218 -0.43 -24.28 1.98
C VAL A 218 -0.10 -22.90 2.54
N ASN A 219 0.17 -21.94 1.65
CA ASN A 219 0.38 -20.53 1.96
C ASN A 219 -0.86 -19.82 2.55
N TYR A 220 -2.05 -20.45 2.55
CA TYR A 220 -3.21 -19.93 3.27
C TYR A 220 -2.91 -19.81 4.76
N LEU A 221 -2.01 -20.64 5.29
CA LEU A 221 -1.55 -20.57 6.67
C LEU A 221 -0.76 -19.27 6.95
N ASP A 222 -0.19 -18.59 5.94
CA ASP A 222 0.49 -17.28 6.10
C ASP A 222 -0.50 -16.13 6.38
N ALA A 223 -1.78 -16.35 6.11
CA ALA A 223 -2.82 -15.35 6.38
C ALA A 223 -3.30 -15.34 7.84
N ALA A 224 -2.92 -16.34 8.64
CA ALA A 224 -3.39 -16.49 10.02
C ALA A 224 -2.62 -15.59 11.00
N TYR A 225 -3.28 -14.65 11.69
CA TYR A 225 -2.66 -13.87 12.77
C TYR A 225 -3.52 -13.83 14.04
N THR A 226 -4.84 -13.98 13.88
CA THR A 226 -5.81 -13.94 14.98
C THR A 226 -6.57 -15.26 15.13
N SER A 227 -7.35 -15.37 16.22
CA SER A 227 -8.24 -16.52 16.41
C SER A 227 -9.36 -16.60 15.37
N ASP A 228 -9.87 -15.43 14.94
CA ASP A 228 -10.90 -15.38 13.90
C ASP A 228 -10.30 -15.86 12.57
N ASP A 229 -9.04 -15.51 12.27
CA ASP A 229 -8.35 -16.01 11.08
C ASP A 229 -8.22 -17.53 11.08
N VAL A 230 -7.83 -18.09 12.23
CA VAL A 230 -7.66 -19.54 12.41
C VAL A 230 -8.97 -20.27 12.14
N GLU A 231 -10.10 -19.76 12.64
CA GLU A 231 -11.41 -20.37 12.40
C GLU A 231 -11.84 -20.27 10.93
N ILE A 232 -11.58 -19.14 10.27
CA ILE A 232 -11.86 -18.98 8.83
C ILE A 232 -11.00 -19.94 8.00
N ILE A 233 -9.70 -20.02 8.29
CA ILE A 233 -8.76 -20.90 7.59
C ILE A 233 -9.15 -22.36 7.77
N LYS A 234 -9.56 -22.79 8.97
CA LYS A 234 -10.10 -24.14 9.20
C LYS A 234 -11.28 -24.44 8.28
N VAL A 235 -12.18 -23.49 8.04
CA VAL A 235 -13.28 -23.67 7.09
C VAL A 235 -12.73 -23.79 5.67
N LEU A 236 -11.86 -22.88 5.23
CA LEU A 236 -11.26 -22.87 3.88
C LEU A 236 -10.54 -24.19 3.54
N ILE A 237 -9.80 -24.78 4.49
CA ILE A 237 -9.05 -26.04 4.31
C ILE A 237 -9.88 -27.30 4.64
N SER A 238 -11.21 -27.18 4.74
CA SER A 238 -12.10 -28.32 5.01
C SER A 238 -13.26 -28.42 4.04
N GLU A 239 -13.16 -27.80 2.87
CA GLU A 239 -14.24 -27.75 1.88
C GLU A 239 -14.82 -29.13 1.53
N SER A 240 -13.99 -30.15 1.34
CA SER A 240 -14.47 -31.52 1.03
C SER A 240 -15.17 -32.23 2.20
N ARG A 241 -15.13 -31.71 3.44
CA ARG A 241 -15.89 -32.29 4.57
C ARG A 241 -17.38 -31.98 4.49
N TYR A 242 -17.77 -30.99 3.70
CA TYR A 242 -19.15 -30.55 3.59
C TYR A 242 -19.90 -31.39 2.56
N LYS A 243 -21.12 -31.83 2.90
CA LYS A 243 -21.94 -32.68 2.03
C LYS A 243 -22.31 -31.98 0.73
N THR A 244 -22.53 -30.66 0.81
CA THR A 244 -22.88 -29.83 -0.33
C THR A 244 -22.02 -28.56 -0.33
N LYS A 245 -21.82 -27.97 -1.52
CA LYS A 245 -21.18 -26.66 -1.66
C LYS A 245 -21.94 -25.59 -0.86
N LYS A 246 -23.27 -25.70 -0.82
CA LYS A 246 -24.14 -24.87 0.01
C LYS A 246 -23.65 -24.83 1.46
N ASP A 247 -23.53 -26.00 2.09
CA ASP A 247 -23.14 -26.12 3.51
C ASP A 247 -21.77 -25.46 3.79
N TYR A 248 -20.82 -25.61 2.87
CA TYR A 248 -19.51 -24.97 2.97
C TYR A 248 -19.61 -23.43 2.97
N PHE A 249 -20.33 -22.85 2.01
CA PHE A 249 -20.50 -21.41 1.91
C PHE A 249 -21.33 -20.83 3.05
N GLU A 250 -22.31 -21.57 3.58
CA GLU A 250 -23.02 -21.18 4.80
C GLU A 250 -22.07 -21.10 6.00
N LYS A 251 -21.10 -22.03 6.11
CA LYS A 251 -20.10 -21.97 7.18
C LYS A 251 -19.16 -20.79 7.04
N LEU A 252 -18.70 -20.49 5.82
CA LEU A 252 -17.92 -19.27 5.56
C LEU A 252 -18.71 -18.03 5.98
N ALA A 253 -19.97 -17.88 5.56
CA ALA A 253 -20.80 -16.72 5.89
C ALA A 253 -21.06 -16.54 7.41
N ARG A 254 -21.02 -17.63 8.18
CA ARG A 254 -21.18 -17.63 9.65
C ARG A 254 -19.88 -17.37 10.40
N ALA A 255 -18.73 -17.41 9.74
CA ALA A 255 -17.45 -17.18 10.40
C ALA A 255 -17.44 -15.79 11.04
N LYS A 256 -16.84 -15.69 12.23
CA LYS A 256 -16.64 -14.41 12.89
C LYS A 256 -15.48 -13.69 12.20
N VAL A 257 -15.63 -12.37 12.03
CA VAL A 257 -14.67 -11.56 11.28
C VAL A 257 -14.29 -10.29 12.03
N ASP A 258 -14.59 -10.18 13.32
CA ASP A 258 -14.33 -8.94 14.08
C ASP A 258 -12.82 -8.69 14.17
N ASP A 259 -12.06 -9.75 14.43
CA ASP A 259 -10.60 -9.74 14.52
C ASP A 259 -9.93 -10.37 13.28
N ALA A 260 -10.70 -10.71 12.24
CA ALA A 260 -10.14 -11.25 11.01
C ALA A 260 -9.24 -10.22 10.30
N SER A 261 -8.04 -10.65 9.92
CA SER A 261 -7.05 -9.87 9.20
C SER A 261 -7.38 -9.77 7.71
N LEU A 262 -6.90 -8.70 7.07
CA LEU A 262 -7.08 -8.46 5.65
C LEU A 262 -6.61 -9.67 4.79
N PRO A 263 -5.43 -10.28 5.04
CA PRO A 263 -5.00 -11.52 4.38
C PRO A 263 -6.05 -12.64 4.38
N THR A 264 -6.65 -12.92 5.55
CA THR A 264 -7.61 -14.01 5.66
C THR A 264 -8.92 -13.68 4.96
N THR A 265 -9.39 -12.44 5.03
CA THR A 265 -10.60 -12.02 4.31
C THR A 265 -10.37 -11.95 2.79
N MET A 266 -9.14 -11.74 2.31
CA MET A 266 -8.76 -11.89 0.90
C MET A 266 -8.87 -13.34 0.43
N LEU A 267 -8.50 -14.33 1.25
CA LEU A 267 -8.71 -15.74 0.91
C LEU A 267 -10.21 -16.08 0.75
N VAL A 268 -11.05 -15.52 1.61
CA VAL A 268 -12.51 -15.65 1.48
C VAL A 268 -12.99 -14.98 0.19
N ALA A 269 -12.56 -13.75 -0.10
CA ALA A 269 -12.90 -13.04 -1.34
C ALA A 269 -12.49 -13.83 -2.59
N ASN A 270 -11.27 -14.37 -2.62
CA ASN A 270 -10.78 -15.20 -3.70
C ASN A 270 -11.59 -16.50 -3.85
N ARG A 271 -11.99 -17.14 -2.74
CA ARG A 271 -12.86 -18.32 -2.83
C ARG A 271 -14.24 -17.99 -3.39
N LEU A 272 -14.82 -16.84 -3.06
CA LEU A 272 -16.07 -16.35 -3.64
C LEU A 272 -15.92 -16.06 -5.15
N GLU A 273 -14.81 -15.45 -5.56
CA GLU A 273 -14.48 -15.25 -6.98
C GLU A 273 -14.35 -16.57 -7.73
N LYS A 274 -13.68 -17.58 -7.17
CA LYS A 274 -13.60 -18.92 -7.76
C LYS A 274 -14.94 -19.63 -7.83
N ALA A 275 -15.85 -19.34 -6.91
CA ALA A 275 -17.23 -19.82 -6.98
C ALA A 275 -17.96 -19.19 -8.16
N ALA A 276 -17.75 -17.88 -8.39
CA ALA A 276 -18.30 -17.15 -9.52
C ALA A 276 -17.76 -17.69 -10.85
N GLU A 277 -16.45 -17.90 -10.96
CA GLU A 277 -15.79 -18.49 -12.15
C GLU A 277 -16.35 -19.88 -12.49
N LYS A 278 -16.54 -20.74 -11.49
CA LYS A 278 -17.04 -22.11 -11.66
C LYS A 278 -18.56 -22.22 -11.81
N GLY A 279 -19.30 -21.12 -11.68
CA GLY A 279 -20.76 -21.14 -11.70
C GLY A 279 -21.37 -21.87 -10.48
N GLU A 280 -20.71 -21.84 -9.32
CA GLU A 280 -21.22 -22.38 -8.04
C GLU A 280 -22.29 -21.46 -7.43
N VAL A 281 -23.33 -21.13 -8.22
CA VAL A 281 -24.34 -20.11 -7.91
C VAL A 281 -25.10 -20.41 -6.62
N ASP A 282 -25.45 -21.68 -6.38
CA ASP A 282 -26.13 -22.10 -5.14
C ASP A 282 -25.27 -21.85 -3.90
N GLY A 283 -23.95 -21.99 -4.04
CA GLY A 283 -22.98 -21.71 -2.98
C GLY A 283 -22.88 -20.22 -2.67
N LEU A 284 -22.72 -19.39 -3.72
CA LEU A 284 -22.73 -17.92 -3.59
C LEU A 284 -24.05 -17.42 -2.99
N GLY A 285 -25.18 -17.94 -3.46
CA GLY A 285 -26.50 -17.64 -2.93
C GLY A 285 -26.60 -17.95 -1.45
N ALA A 286 -26.13 -19.12 -1.03
CA ALA A 286 -26.12 -19.51 0.39
C ALA A 286 -25.21 -18.62 1.24
N PHE A 287 -24.05 -18.21 0.71
CA PHE A 287 -23.16 -17.27 1.39
C PHE A 287 -23.87 -15.95 1.69
N PHE A 288 -24.42 -15.29 0.66
CA PHE A 288 -25.07 -13.98 0.83
C PHE A 288 -26.41 -14.08 1.58
N GLU A 289 -27.16 -15.17 1.39
CA GLU A 289 -28.37 -15.46 2.18
C GLU A 289 -28.03 -15.53 3.65
N VAL A 290 -27.10 -16.41 4.05
CA VAL A 290 -26.75 -16.60 5.47
C VAL A 290 -26.13 -15.35 6.06
N LEU A 291 -25.25 -14.67 5.32
CA LEU A 291 -24.65 -13.41 5.76
C LEU A 291 -25.74 -12.37 6.05
N SER A 292 -26.68 -12.15 5.12
CA SER A 292 -27.77 -11.17 5.27
C SER A 292 -28.77 -11.49 6.39
N ASN A 293 -28.68 -12.68 7.00
CA ASN A 293 -29.53 -13.11 8.10
C ASN A 293 -28.91 -12.88 9.50
N ARG A 294 -27.67 -12.38 9.57
CA ARG A 294 -26.95 -12.06 10.81
C ARG A 294 -27.40 -10.72 11.41
N ASP A 295 -26.86 -10.36 12.57
CA ASP A 295 -27.05 -9.01 13.14
C ASP A 295 -26.53 -7.95 12.18
N VAL A 296 -27.25 -6.84 12.03
CA VAL A 296 -26.88 -5.76 11.08
C VAL A 296 -25.45 -5.27 11.26
N LYS A 297 -24.94 -5.20 12.50
CA LYS A 297 -23.57 -4.73 12.78
C LYS A 297 -22.55 -5.76 12.31
N GLU A 298 -22.82 -7.05 12.52
CA GLU A 298 -21.98 -8.13 12.01
C GLU A 298 -21.96 -8.13 10.48
N VAL A 299 -23.11 -7.93 9.82
CA VAL A 299 -23.18 -7.83 8.35
C VAL A 299 -22.34 -6.68 7.84
N GLN A 300 -22.42 -5.51 8.48
CA GLN A 300 -21.63 -4.34 8.10
C GLN A 300 -20.12 -4.56 8.24
N VAL A 301 -19.67 -5.13 9.37
CA VAL A 301 -18.24 -5.42 9.58
C VAL A 301 -17.75 -6.42 8.54
N TYR A 302 -18.51 -7.50 8.29
CA TYR A 302 -18.13 -8.52 7.32
C TYR A 302 -18.07 -7.96 5.89
N THR A 303 -19.14 -7.29 5.46
CA THR A 303 -19.21 -6.71 4.11
C THR A 303 -18.12 -5.66 3.88
N ALA A 304 -17.80 -4.83 4.88
CA ALA A 304 -16.72 -3.85 4.77
C ALA A 304 -15.33 -4.51 4.66
N LYS A 305 -15.03 -5.53 5.47
CA LYS A 305 -13.74 -6.23 5.40
C LYS A 305 -13.56 -7.00 4.09
N LEU A 306 -14.61 -7.68 3.61
CA LEU A 306 -14.58 -8.33 2.30
C LEU A 306 -14.45 -7.31 1.17
N SER A 307 -15.17 -6.20 1.24
CA SER A 307 -15.08 -5.12 0.25
C SER A 307 -13.66 -4.58 0.15
N SER A 308 -13.04 -4.25 1.28
CA SER A 308 -11.63 -3.83 1.34
C SER A 308 -10.66 -4.89 0.82
N SER A 309 -10.96 -6.18 1.05
CA SER A 309 -10.15 -7.29 0.53
C SER A 309 -10.24 -7.39 -0.98
N ILE A 310 -11.44 -7.27 -1.54
CA ILE A 310 -11.67 -7.28 -2.98
C ILE A 310 -11.00 -6.07 -3.63
N ASP A 311 -11.15 -4.88 -3.05
CA ASP A 311 -10.49 -3.66 -3.52
C ASP A 311 -8.96 -3.87 -3.62
N THR A 312 -8.36 -4.47 -2.58
CA THR A 312 -6.91 -4.77 -2.54
C THR A 312 -6.49 -5.78 -3.61
N ILE A 313 -7.29 -6.82 -3.84
CA ILE A 313 -7.01 -7.82 -4.90
C ILE A 313 -7.09 -7.17 -6.27
N VAL A 314 -8.12 -6.36 -6.54
CA VAL A 314 -8.30 -5.68 -7.82
C VAL A 314 -7.21 -4.66 -8.09
N ASP A 315 -6.73 -3.94 -7.08
CA ASP A 315 -5.56 -3.06 -7.21
C ASP A 315 -4.32 -3.86 -7.63
N GLY A 316 -4.14 -5.08 -7.11
CA GLY A 316 -3.10 -6.01 -7.54
C GLY A 316 -3.27 -6.51 -8.99
N LEU A 317 -4.49 -6.81 -9.41
CA LEU A 317 -4.79 -7.19 -10.81
C LEU A 317 -4.47 -6.04 -11.76
N ASN A 318 -4.85 -4.81 -11.40
CA ASN A 318 -4.56 -3.60 -12.19
C ASN A 318 -3.05 -3.39 -12.31
N ALA A 319 -2.30 -3.47 -11.20
CA ALA A 319 -0.84 -3.36 -11.21
C ALA A 319 -0.18 -4.45 -12.07
N LYS A 320 -0.68 -5.69 -12.03
CA LYS A 320 -0.21 -6.77 -12.90
C LYS A 320 -0.50 -6.46 -14.38
N GLY A 321 -1.71 -5.99 -14.69
CA GLY A 321 -2.08 -5.54 -16.04
C GLY A 321 -1.14 -4.46 -16.57
N GLN A 322 -0.82 -3.46 -15.74
CA GLN A 322 0.16 -2.42 -16.05
C GLN A 322 1.56 -3.00 -16.27
N SER A 323 2.01 -3.92 -15.43
CA SER A 323 3.35 -4.54 -15.55
C SER A 323 3.54 -5.39 -16.81
N LEU A 324 2.45 -5.88 -17.40
CA LEU A 324 2.48 -6.61 -18.68
C LEU A 324 2.71 -5.67 -19.88
N ARG A 325 2.57 -4.35 -19.69
CA ARG A 325 2.80 -3.34 -20.71
C ARG A 325 4.16 -2.70 -20.51
N LYS A 326 5.03 -2.84 -21.51
CA LYS A 326 6.33 -2.18 -21.49
C LYS A 326 6.20 -0.71 -21.92
N PRO A 327 7.06 0.18 -21.41
CA PRO A 327 7.13 1.55 -21.91
C PRO A 327 7.40 1.56 -23.41
N MET A 328 6.79 2.51 -24.10
CA MET A 328 7.01 2.71 -25.52
C MET A 328 8.48 3.11 -25.79
N PRO A 329 9.15 2.55 -26.82
CA PRO A 329 10.55 2.86 -27.09
C PRO A 329 10.80 4.35 -27.36
N LYS A 330 11.95 4.85 -26.92
CA LYS A 330 12.35 6.26 -27.09
C LYS A 330 13.23 6.49 -28.32
N ASP A 331 13.94 5.47 -28.79
CA ASP A 331 15.01 5.65 -29.77
C ASP A 331 14.55 5.62 -31.24
N TYR A 332 13.25 5.81 -31.51
CA TYR A 332 12.61 5.80 -32.84
C TYR A 332 13.15 4.70 -33.78
N ASN A 333 13.47 3.55 -33.20
CA ASN A 333 13.95 2.39 -33.91
C ASN A 333 12.76 1.52 -34.30
N SER A 334 12.55 1.33 -35.61
CA SER A 334 11.38 0.57 -36.08
C SER A 334 11.33 -0.87 -35.54
N LYS A 335 12.49 -1.51 -35.29
CA LYS A 335 12.52 -2.86 -34.72
C LYS A 335 12.06 -2.89 -33.26
N GLU A 336 12.47 -1.91 -32.46
CA GLU A 336 12.03 -1.81 -31.06
C GLU A 336 10.52 -1.57 -30.97
N TYR A 337 9.96 -0.80 -31.90
CA TYR A 337 8.52 -0.57 -31.99
C TYR A 337 7.75 -1.81 -32.48
N GLU A 338 8.31 -2.57 -33.43
CA GLU A 338 7.75 -3.87 -33.85
C GLU A 338 7.75 -4.88 -32.69
N GLU A 339 8.84 -4.95 -31.93
CA GLU A 339 8.94 -5.79 -30.73
C GLU A 339 7.94 -5.35 -29.65
N TRP A 340 7.82 -4.05 -29.39
CA TRP A 340 6.85 -3.50 -28.45
C TRP A 340 5.39 -3.84 -28.83
N LEU A 341 5.00 -3.69 -30.11
CA LEU A 341 3.67 -4.07 -30.60
C LEU A 341 3.42 -5.59 -30.47
N LYS A 342 4.45 -6.42 -30.72
CA LYS A 342 4.36 -7.87 -30.55
C LYS A 342 4.13 -8.25 -29.08
N GLU A 343 4.79 -7.56 -28.15
CA GLU A 343 4.60 -7.79 -26.72
C GLU A 343 3.21 -7.35 -26.24
N GLU A 344 2.67 -6.24 -26.74
CA GLU A 344 1.27 -5.84 -26.47
C GLU A 344 0.28 -6.90 -27.00
N GLU A 345 0.55 -7.49 -28.17
CA GLU A 345 -0.27 -8.57 -28.74
C GLU A 345 -0.19 -9.86 -27.91
N GLU A 346 1.02 -10.26 -27.49
CA GLU A 346 1.24 -11.44 -26.64
C GLU A 346 0.58 -11.30 -25.25
N ALA A 347 0.41 -10.07 -24.76
CA ALA A 347 -0.24 -9.79 -23.48
C ALA A 347 -1.78 -9.87 -23.52
N LYS A 348 -2.43 -9.81 -24.69
CA LYS A 348 -3.90 -9.71 -24.82
C LYS A 348 -4.68 -10.77 -24.06
N GLU A 349 -4.33 -12.04 -24.23
CA GLU A 349 -5.05 -13.14 -23.56
C GLU A 349 -4.90 -13.06 -22.03
N ARG A 350 -3.74 -12.61 -21.53
CA ARG A 350 -3.50 -12.41 -20.09
C ARG A 350 -4.27 -11.20 -19.56
N LEU A 351 -4.29 -10.09 -20.30
CA LEU A 351 -5.06 -8.88 -19.96
C LEU A 351 -6.56 -9.16 -19.93
N LYS A 352 -7.06 -9.95 -20.89
CA LYS A 352 -8.44 -10.43 -20.91
C LYS A 352 -8.78 -11.26 -19.68
N ALA A 353 -7.92 -12.21 -19.28
CA ALA A 353 -8.15 -13.05 -18.09
C ALA A 353 -8.14 -12.23 -16.78
N LEU A 354 -7.23 -11.25 -16.66
CA LEU A 354 -7.18 -10.31 -15.55
C LEU A 354 -8.45 -9.46 -15.46
N LYS A 355 -8.91 -8.92 -16.59
CA LYS A 355 -10.16 -8.18 -16.68
C LYS A 355 -11.36 -9.02 -16.25
N GLU A 356 -11.53 -10.23 -16.81
CA GLU A 356 -12.67 -11.09 -16.47
C GLU A 356 -12.72 -11.36 -14.96
N THR A 357 -11.56 -11.50 -14.33
CA THR A 357 -11.40 -11.63 -12.87
C THR A 357 -11.78 -10.34 -12.15
N SER A 358 -11.30 -9.18 -12.59
CA SER A 358 -11.66 -7.86 -12.04
C SER A 358 -13.18 -7.59 -12.07
N VAL A 359 -13.85 -7.93 -13.19
CA VAL A 359 -15.30 -7.81 -13.35
C VAL A 359 -16.06 -8.70 -12.37
N ARG A 360 -15.62 -9.95 -12.16
CA ARG A 360 -16.24 -10.86 -11.17
C ARG A 360 -16.11 -10.30 -9.76
N TYR A 361 -14.94 -9.78 -9.40
CA TYR A 361 -14.72 -9.08 -8.13
C TYR A 361 -15.62 -7.86 -7.97
N GLY A 362 -15.73 -7.01 -9.00
CA GLY A 362 -16.61 -5.83 -8.98
C GLY A 362 -18.08 -6.19 -8.73
N ARG A 363 -18.58 -7.27 -9.35
CA ARG A 363 -19.95 -7.75 -9.14
C ARG A 363 -20.20 -8.24 -7.72
N LEU A 364 -19.26 -9.01 -7.16
CA LEU A 364 -19.33 -9.46 -5.76
C LEU A 364 -19.27 -8.26 -4.80
N ASN A 365 -18.37 -7.31 -5.04
CA ASN A 365 -18.24 -6.11 -4.20
C ASN A 365 -19.48 -5.22 -4.24
N ASN A 366 -20.14 -5.13 -5.40
CA ASN A 366 -21.38 -4.39 -5.54
C ASN A 366 -22.51 -4.95 -4.64
N ILE A 367 -22.62 -6.27 -4.54
CA ILE A 367 -23.56 -6.91 -3.60
C ILE A 367 -23.19 -6.59 -2.14
N LEU A 368 -21.90 -6.68 -1.77
CA LEU A 368 -21.43 -6.41 -0.41
C LEU A 368 -21.66 -4.95 0.01
N THR A 369 -21.30 -4.00 -0.85
CA THR A 369 -21.47 -2.56 -0.61
C THR A 369 -22.95 -2.18 -0.54
N TYR A 370 -23.80 -2.82 -1.35
CA TYR A 370 -25.24 -2.66 -1.26
C TYR A 370 -25.80 -3.18 0.05
N MET A 371 -25.42 -4.38 0.47
CA MET A 371 -25.81 -4.95 1.76
C MET A 371 -25.41 -4.02 2.92
N ASN A 372 -24.23 -3.41 2.85
CA ASN A 372 -23.75 -2.47 3.85
C ASN A 372 -24.55 -1.13 3.85
N THR A 373 -24.78 -0.58 2.66
CA THR A 373 -25.48 0.70 2.45
C THR A 373 -26.93 0.60 2.90
N GLU A 374 -27.62 -0.44 2.46
CA GLU A 374 -29.01 -0.73 2.79
C GLU A 374 -29.19 -1.42 4.15
N LYS A 375 -28.13 -1.58 4.96
CA LYS A 375 -28.23 -2.09 6.34
C LYS A 375 -28.91 -3.46 6.42
N PHE A 376 -28.49 -4.40 5.58
CA PHE A 376 -28.95 -5.79 5.61
C PHE A 376 -28.61 -6.44 6.96
N GLY A 377 -29.45 -7.38 7.39
CA GLY A 377 -29.35 -8.03 8.68
C GLY A 377 -30.61 -7.88 9.52
N LYS A 378 -30.53 -8.43 10.73
CA LYS A 378 -31.52 -8.29 11.79
C LYS A 378 -31.14 -7.08 12.64
N VAL A 379 -32.11 -6.22 12.91
CA VAL A 379 -31.99 -5.11 13.85
C VAL A 379 -32.96 -5.36 14.98
N THR A 380 -32.49 -5.33 16.22
CA THR A 380 -33.35 -5.43 17.39
C THR A 380 -33.34 -4.08 18.11
N ILE A 381 -34.49 -3.43 18.16
CA ILE A 381 -34.71 -2.14 18.82
C ILE A 381 -35.45 -2.41 20.12
N THR A 382 -34.87 -2.05 21.26
CA THR A 382 -35.55 -2.10 22.55
C THR A 382 -35.94 -0.68 22.96
N VAL A 383 -37.24 -0.42 23.02
CA VAL A 383 -37.82 0.82 23.54
C VAL A 383 -38.02 0.63 25.03
N LYS A 384 -37.35 1.45 25.84
CA LYS A 384 -37.49 1.40 27.30
C LYS A 384 -38.71 2.18 27.76
N GLY A 385 -39.36 1.70 28.81
CA GLY A 385 -40.43 2.46 29.47
C GLY A 385 -41.74 2.56 28.67
N VAL A 386 -42.09 1.50 27.93
CA VAL A 386 -43.37 1.43 27.21
C VAL A 386 -44.49 1.06 28.18
N ALA A 387 -45.60 1.79 28.10
CA ALA A 387 -46.80 1.46 28.87
C ALA A 387 -47.38 0.12 28.38
N GLN A 388 -47.49 -0.83 29.28
CA GLN A 388 -48.09 -2.15 29.08
C GLN A 388 -49.49 -2.19 29.72
N GLU A 389 -50.26 -3.24 29.41
CA GLU A 389 -51.55 -3.46 30.06
C GLU A 389 -51.43 -3.46 31.59
N ASN A 390 -52.45 -2.94 32.27
CA ASN A 390 -52.54 -2.77 33.73
C ASN A 390 -51.59 -1.71 34.34
N GLY A 391 -51.19 -0.69 33.57
CA GLY A 391 -50.46 0.48 34.10
C GLY A 391 -49.01 0.19 34.49
N LYS A 392 -48.46 -0.94 34.04
CA LYS A 392 -47.05 -1.29 34.23
C LYS A 392 -46.22 -0.70 33.10
N THR A 393 -45.02 -0.26 33.42
CA THR A 393 -44.04 0.21 32.43
C THR A 393 -42.98 -0.88 32.26
N GLY A 394 -42.73 -1.29 31.02
CA GLY A 394 -41.75 -2.33 30.70
C GLY A 394 -41.01 -2.03 29.40
N ASP A 395 -39.92 -2.74 29.17
CA ASP A 395 -39.16 -2.62 27.93
C ASP A 395 -39.87 -3.41 26.82
N TYR A 396 -40.02 -2.81 25.64
CA TYR A 396 -40.61 -3.43 24.47
C TYR A 396 -39.57 -3.57 23.38
N THR A 397 -39.34 -4.81 22.92
CA THR A 397 -38.34 -5.12 21.91
C THR A 397 -39.02 -5.48 20.59
N VAL A 398 -38.69 -4.75 19.52
CA VAL A 398 -39.10 -5.06 18.15
C VAL A 398 -37.87 -5.44 17.33
N SER A 399 -37.99 -6.49 16.51
CA SER A 399 -36.94 -6.86 15.57
C SER A 399 -37.42 -6.62 14.15
N THR A 400 -36.64 -5.84 13.39
CA THR A 400 -36.82 -5.69 11.93
C THR A 400 -35.72 -6.47 11.21
N LYS A 401 -35.97 -6.84 9.97
CA LYS A 401 -35.05 -7.67 9.19
C LYS A 401 -35.11 -7.28 7.72
N ARG A 402 -33.93 -7.12 7.13
CA ARG A 402 -33.73 -7.02 5.69
C ARG A 402 -32.74 -8.10 5.25
N ASN A 403 -33.14 -8.96 4.32
CA ASN A 403 -32.29 -10.06 3.87
C ASN A 403 -32.50 -10.40 2.41
N ILE A 404 -31.57 -11.16 1.84
CA ILE A 404 -31.77 -11.82 0.56
C ILE A 404 -32.68 -13.04 0.78
N LYS A 405 -33.67 -13.23 -0.09
CA LYS A 405 -34.61 -14.35 -0.04
C LYS A 405 -33.90 -15.66 -0.35
N ALA A 406 -34.17 -16.67 0.47
CA ALA A 406 -33.65 -18.01 0.27
C ALA A 406 -33.99 -18.56 -1.12
N GLY A 407 -32.99 -19.11 -1.82
CA GLY A 407 -33.15 -19.68 -3.16
C GLY A 407 -33.49 -18.68 -4.28
N SER A 408 -33.45 -17.37 -4.03
CA SER A 408 -33.70 -16.35 -5.06
C SER A 408 -32.47 -15.98 -5.88
N PHE A 409 -31.28 -16.37 -5.42
CA PHE A 409 -30.02 -15.99 -6.05
C PHE A 409 -29.79 -16.81 -7.32
N THR A 410 -29.72 -16.17 -8.48
CA THR A 410 -29.45 -16.82 -9.77
C THR A 410 -28.39 -16.06 -10.56
N SER A 411 -27.81 -16.70 -11.58
CA SER A 411 -26.85 -16.05 -12.47
C SER A 411 -27.29 -16.17 -13.93
N SER A 412 -27.23 -15.07 -14.67
CA SER A 412 -27.44 -15.05 -16.12
C SER A 412 -26.23 -15.68 -16.83
N LYS A 413 -26.44 -16.83 -17.46
CA LYS A 413 -25.39 -17.54 -18.23
C LYS A 413 -24.81 -16.74 -19.40
N LYS A 414 -25.50 -15.69 -19.89
CA LYS A 414 -25.05 -14.91 -21.04
C LYS A 414 -24.04 -13.82 -20.67
N ASN A 415 -24.20 -13.17 -19.51
CA ASN A 415 -23.42 -12.00 -19.12
C ASN A 415 -22.70 -12.16 -17.76
N GLY A 416 -23.02 -13.21 -16.99
CA GLY A 416 -22.47 -13.48 -15.65
C GLY A 416 -22.99 -12.55 -14.55
N GLU A 417 -24.12 -11.87 -14.79
CA GLU A 417 -24.83 -10.99 -13.85
C GLU A 417 -25.61 -11.84 -12.84
N TYR A 418 -25.75 -11.35 -11.60
CA TYR A 418 -26.51 -11.99 -10.53
C TYR A 418 -27.85 -11.31 -10.33
N THR A 419 -28.90 -12.12 -10.15
CA THR A 419 -30.22 -11.65 -9.74
C THR A 419 -30.63 -12.26 -8.40
N PHE A 420 -31.33 -11.51 -7.58
CA PHE A 420 -31.82 -11.95 -6.27
C PHE A 420 -33.03 -11.15 -5.80
N THR A 421 -33.81 -11.69 -4.87
CA THR A 421 -34.97 -11.00 -4.28
C THR A 421 -34.65 -10.55 -2.87
N ILE A 422 -35.03 -9.31 -2.53
CA ILE A 422 -34.89 -8.77 -1.18
C ILE A 422 -36.21 -8.97 -0.42
N GLN A 423 -36.08 -9.32 0.86
CA GLN A 423 -37.17 -9.37 1.81
C GLN A 423 -37.00 -8.28 2.87
N ASP A 424 -38.02 -7.43 3.01
CA ASP A 424 -38.17 -6.51 4.12
C ASP A 424 -39.25 -7.06 5.06
N LEU A 425 -38.91 -7.36 6.31
CA LEU A 425 -39.84 -7.97 7.30
C LEU A 425 -40.50 -9.27 6.82
N GLY A 426 -39.81 -10.03 5.96
CA GLY A 426 -40.34 -11.27 5.37
C GLY A 426 -41.29 -11.05 4.19
N ILE A 427 -41.48 -9.81 3.74
CA ILE A 427 -42.26 -9.45 2.57
C ILE A 427 -41.31 -9.24 1.39
N ASP A 428 -41.54 -9.95 0.29
CA ASP A 428 -40.76 -9.80 -0.93
C ASP A 428 -40.96 -8.39 -1.52
N ARG A 429 -39.87 -7.72 -1.91
CA ARG A 429 -39.96 -6.52 -2.75
C ARG A 429 -40.58 -6.87 -4.10
N LYS A 430 -41.37 -5.94 -4.64
CA LYS A 430 -42.09 -6.13 -5.92
C LYS A 430 -41.15 -6.41 -7.10
N ASP A 431 -40.00 -5.75 -7.11
CA ASP A 431 -38.99 -5.89 -8.16
C ASP A 431 -37.79 -6.69 -7.65
N GLY A 432 -37.30 -7.63 -8.45
CA GLY A 432 -36.04 -8.32 -8.19
C GLY A 432 -34.85 -7.37 -8.36
N SER A 433 -33.76 -7.66 -7.66
CA SER A 433 -32.49 -6.94 -7.76
C SER A 433 -31.57 -7.64 -8.76
N GLU A 434 -30.89 -6.88 -9.61
CA GLU A 434 -29.94 -7.39 -10.61
C GLU A 434 -28.64 -6.58 -10.56
N THR A 435 -27.49 -7.26 -10.55
CA THR A 435 -26.20 -6.61 -10.74
C THR A 435 -25.97 -6.35 -12.22
N ILE A 436 -25.60 -5.13 -12.58
CA ILE A 436 -25.28 -4.76 -13.96
C ILE A 436 -23.93 -4.05 -14.05
N SER A 437 -23.24 -4.22 -15.17
CA SER A 437 -22.07 -3.44 -15.55
C SER A 437 -22.50 -2.36 -16.55
N VAL A 438 -22.17 -1.10 -16.30
CA VAL A 438 -22.57 0.05 -17.13
C VAL A 438 -21.32 0.69 -17.72
N SER A 439 -21.36 1.07 -19.01
CA SER A 439 -20.16 1.41 -19.79
C SER A 439 -19.80 2.90 -19.88
N SER A 440 -20.66 3.89 -19.60
CA SER A 440 -20.25 5.33 -19.60
C SER A 440 -21.28 6.33 -19.03
N TYR A 441 -20.80 7.51 -18.58
CA TYR A 441 -21.55 8.68 -18.07
C TYR A 441 -20.86 9.98 -18.57
N LYS A 442 -21.32 10.66 -19.63
CA LYS A 442 -20.55 11.81 -20.17
C LYS A 442 -21.22 13.19 -20.12
N GLU A 443 -21.82 13.76 -21.15
CA GLU A 443 -21.54 15.19 -21.39
C GLU A 443 -22.27 16.29 -20.54
N GLN A 444 -23.41 16.06 -19.89
CA GLN A 444 -24.12 17.16 -19.16
C GLN A 444 -23.74 17.35 -17.69
N ASP A 445 -22.96 16.43 -17.12
CA ASP A 445 -22.64 16.40 -15.68
C ASP A 445 -21.23 16.99 -15.39
N GLN A 446 -20.30 16.92 -16.34
CA GLN A 446 -18.92 17.40 -16.21
C GLN A 446 -18.83 18.92 -16.01
N LEU A 447 -19.51 19.72 -16.86
CA LEU A 447 -19.52 21.20 -16.75
C LEU A 447 -20.15 21.66 -15.42
N LYS A 448 -21.21 20.98 -14.95
CA LYS A 448 -21.85 21.27 -13.65
C LYS A 448 -20.95 20.92 -12.46
N LYS A 449 -20.14 19.87 -12.58
CA LYS A 449 -19.16 19.45 -11.57
C LYS A 449 -17.95 20.40 -11.51
N LEU A 450 -17.48 20.89 -12.65
CA LEU A 450 -16.46 21.93 -12.75
C LEU A 450 -16.94 23.24 -12.10
N ASP A 451 -18.14 23.70 -12.43
CA ASP A 451 -18.77 24.88 -11.79
C ASP A 451 -18.92 24.71 -10.27
N LYS A 452 -19.36 23.52 -9.84
CA LYS A 452 -19.50 23.19 -8.41
C LYS A 452 -18.15 23.13 -7.68
N MET A 453 -17.08 22.66 -8.33
CA MET A 453 -15.72 22.71 -7.76
C MET A 453 -15.21 24.14 -7.62
N GLU A 454 -15.49 25.00 -8.59
CA GLU A 454 -15.14 26.41 -8.50
C GLU A 454 -15.86 27.11 -7.33
N GLU A 455 -17.13 26.78 -7.11
CA GLU A 455 -17.94 27.28 -5.98
C GLU A 455 -17.43 26.76 -4.61
N LEU A 456 -17.09 25.47 -4.52
CA LEU A 456 -16.53 24.85 -3.30
C LEU A 456 -15.10 25.34 -3.00
N ARG A 457 -14.28 25.66 -4.02
CA ARG A 457 -12.95 26.27 -3.85
C ARG A 457 -13.03 27.71 -3.33
N LYS A 458 -13.99 28.52 -3.81
CA LYS A 458 -14.29 29.86 -3.25
C LYS A 458 -14.70 29.82 -1.76
N GLN A 459 -15.22 28.69 -1.28
CA GLN A 459 -15.48 28.45 0.15
C GLN A 459 -14.24 27.96 0.91
N LYS A 460 -13.39 27.14 0.27
CA LYS A 460 -12.12 26.61 0.79
C LYS A 460 -11.05 27.70 0.98
N ASP A 461 -10.97 28.68 0.08
CA ASP A 461 -9.92 29.72 0.09
C ASP A 461 -10.02 30.72 1.26
N ARG A 462 -11.04 30.60 2.13
CA ARG A 462 -11.11 31.30 3.42
C ARG A 462 -10.50 30.53 4.60
N LEU A 463 -10.03 29.29 4.38
CA LEU A 463 -9.53 28.38 5.41
C LEU A 463 -8.44 27.45 4.81
N TRP A 464 -7.18 27.89 4.77
CA TRP A 464 -5.99 27.08 4.40
C TRP A 464 -5.23 26.61 5.69
N LEU A 465 -4.39 25.56 5.77
CA LEU A 465 -3.48 24.92 4.81
C LEU A 465 -3.12 23.44 5.13
N GLU A 466 -2.94 22.64 4.06
CA GLU A 466 -2.17 21.37 3.87
C GLU A 466 -2.59 20.01 4.49
N SER A 467 -3.06 19.08 3.63
CA SER A 467 -2.51 17.71 3.52
C SER A 467 -3.00 17.00 2.24
N ALA A 468 -2.07 16.56 1.40
CA ALA A 468 -2.32 15.72 0.23
C ALA A 468 -1.11 14.80 0.00
N TYR A 469 -1.16 13.61 0.60
CA TYR A 469 -0.27 12.50 0.25
C TYR A 469 -0.83 11.22 0.88
N ASN A 470 -1.38 10.30 0.08
CA ASN A 470 -1.42 8.83 0.29
C ASN A 470 -2.61 8.18 -0.46
N THR A 471 -2.41 7.79 -1.73
CA THR A 471 -3.24 6.74 -2.35
C THR A 471 -2.43 5.74 -3.19
N THR A 472 -1.21 6.05 -3.61
CA THR A 472 -0.43 5.17 -4.53
C THR A 472 0.64 4.31 -3.85
N LYS A 473 0.64 4.17 -2.51
CA LYS A 473 1.74 3.52 -1.76
C LYS A 473 1.46 2.13 -1.16
N ASN A 474 0.27 1.55 -1.32
CA ASN A 474 -0.10 0.38 -0.52
C ASN A 474 0.20 -1.00 -1.15
N ILE A 475 0.55 -1.10 -2.42
CA ILE A 475 0.81 -2.41 -3.06
C ILE A 475 2.19 -2.99 -2.68
N VAL A 476 3.17 -2.14 -2.36
CA VAL A 476 4.57 -2.55 -2.11
C VAL A 476 4.88 -2.81 -0.61
N SER A 477 3.91 -2.63 0.29
CA SER A 477 4.13 -2.70 1.75
C SER A 477 3.86 -4.05 2.41
N MET A 478 3.51 -5.10 1.66
CA MET A 478 3.23 -6.43 2.22
C MET A 478 4.50 -7.28 2.35
N ASN A 479 5.15 -7.25 3.52
CA ASN A 479 6.03 -8.34 4.00
C ASN A 479 5.16 -9.59 4.29
N PRO A 480 5.74 -10.78 4.57
CA PRO A 480 5.75 -12.03 3.79
C PRO A 480 4.38 -12.69 3.44
N ALA A 481 3.25 -12.00 3.65
CA ALA A 481 1.94 -12.29 3.06
C ALA A 481 1.89 -12.17 1.51
N ALA A 482 2.98 -11.70 0.89
CA ALA A 482 3.10 -11.50 -0.55
C ALA A 482 2.88 -12.78 -1.37
N GLY A 483 3.25 -13.96 -0.85
CA GLY A 483 3.19 -15.21 -1.61
C GLY A 483 1.77 -15.59 -2.07
N PHE A 484 0.79 -15.67 -1.16
CA PHE A 484 -0.57 -16.03 -1.53
C PHE A 484 -1.27 -14.91 -2.33
N PHE A 485 -0.98 -13.65 -2.03
CA PHE A 485 -1.47 -12.49 -2.80
C PHE A 485 -1.03 -12.55 -4.25
N TRP A 486 0.27 -12.68 -4.51
CA TRP A 486 0.80 -12.81 -5.86
C TRP A 486 0.35 -14.10 -6.54
N ASN A 487 0.18 -15.21 -5.81
CA ASN A 487 -0.41 -16.42 -6.38
C ASN A 487 -1.86 -16.19 -6.86
N MET A 488 -2.68 -15.41 -6.14
CA MET A 488 -4.03 -15.06 -6.59
C MET A 488 -4.01 -14.20 -7.85
N VAL A 489 -3.11 -13.21 -7.91
CA VAL A 489 -2.95 -12.31 -9.06
C VAL A 489 -2.40 -13.06 -10.28
N GLU A 490 -1.39 -13.92 -10.10
CA GLU A 490 -0.79 -14.72 -11.18
C GLU A 490 -1.74 -15.82 -11.68
N ALA A 491 -2.50 -16.47 -10.78
CA ALA A 491 -3.50 -17.45 -11.18
C ALA A 491 -4.60 -16.84 -12.07
N ALA A 492 -4.87 -15.54 -11.93
CA ALA A 492 -5.79 -14.80 -12.80
C ALA A 492 -5.17 -14.46 -14.17
N ALA A 493 -3.84 -14.41 -14.28
CA ALA A 493 -3.11 -14.08 -15.52
C ALA A 493 -2.61 -15.32 -16.29
N ALA A 494 -2.58 -16.51 -15.67
CA ALA A 494 -2.02 -17.72 -16.27
C ALA A 494 -2.90 -18.32 -17.37
N THR A 495 -2.29 -18.67 -18.52
CA THR A 495 -2.96 -19.43 -19.59
C THR A 495 -3.18 -20.91 -19.19
N LYS A 496 -4.09 -21.63 -19.87
CA LYS A 496 -4.40 -23.05 -19.55
C LYS A 496 -3.18 -23.98 -19.63
N GLU A 497 -2.19 -23.65 -20.46
CA GLU A 497 -0.98 -24.47 -20.69
C GLU A 497 0.15 -24.11 -19.71
N GLU A 498 0.21 -22.87 -19.22
CA GLU A 498 1.24 -22.38 -18.29
C GLU A 498 0.97 -22.73 -16.81
N LYS A 499 -0.26 -23.14 -16.45
CA LYS A 499 -0.62 -23.57 -15.08
C LYS A 499 0.35 -24.63 -14.52
N ASN A 500 0.91 -25.49 -15.37
CA ASN A 500 1.87 -26.54 -14.96
C ASN A 500 3.30 -26.01 -14.70
N ILE A 501 3.67 -24.84 -15.22
CA ILE A 501 5.01 -24.23 -15.04
C ILE A 501 5.02 -23.34 -13.78
N PHE A 502 3.88 -22.72 -13.43
CA PHE A 502 3.76 -21.88 -12.24
C PHE A 502 3.84 -22.67 -10.93
N ASP A 503 3.45 -23.95 -10.93
CA ASP A 503 3.73 -24.88 -9.83
C ASP A 503 5.24 -25.00 -9.54
N ALA A 504 6.12 -24.74 -10.52
CA ALA A 504 7.58 -24.75 -10.35
C ALA A 504 8.17 -23.40 -9.89
N ILE A 505 7.46 -22.27 -10.10
CA ILE A 505 7.88 -20.95 -9.60
C ILE A 505 7.40 -20.74 -8.17
N ALA A 506 6.21 -21.26 -7.82
CA ALA A 506 5.76 -21.40 -6.43
C ALA A 506 6.69 -22.28 -5.58
N LYS A 507 7.45 -23.20 -6.20
CA LYS A 507 8.51 -24.01 -5.55
C LYS A 507 9.74 -23.19 -5.12
N ASN A 508 9.96 -21.98 -5.64
CA ASN A 508 11.11 -21.14 -5.28
C ASN A 508 10.66 -19.88 -4.54
N GLY A 509 10.19 -20.04 -3.31
CA GLY A 509 9.86 -18.92 -2.44
C GLY A 509 10.98 -17.87 -2.37
N THR A 510 10.62 -16.61 -2.61
CA THR A 510 11.28 -15.40 -2.07
C THR A 510 12.68 -14.97 -2.54
N LYS A 511 13.21 -15.39 -3.70
CA LYS A 511 14.58 -14.98 -4.10
C LYS A 511 14.76 -13.68 -4.91
N ALA A 512 13.73 -12.88 -5.14
CA ALA A 512 13.91 -11.61 -5.84
C ALA A 512 12.99 -10.54 -5.26
N LEU A 513 13.52 -9.73 -4.35
CA LEU A 513 13.25 -8.29 -4.16
C LEU A 513 14.15 -7.82 -3.00
N SER A 514 15.02 -6.83 -3.28
CA SER A 514 16.12 -6.45 -2.38
C SER A 514 15.66 -5.57 -1.21
N GLU A 515 16.37 -5.65 -0.07
CA GLU A 515 16.18 -4.84 1.15
C GLU A 515 16.13 -3.30 0.91
N THR A 516 16.57 -2.82 -0.25
CA THR A 516 16.70 -1.40 -0.56
C THR A 516 15.34 -0.71 -0.80
N ASP A 517 14.31 -1.44 -1.21
CA ASP A 517 13.00 -0.88 -1.60
C ASP A 517 12.07 -0.60 -0.39
N PHE A 518 12.45 -1.07 0.80
CA PHE A 518 11.63 -1.00 2.02
C PHE A 518 11.72 0.33 2.81
N LYS A 519 12.70 1.19 2.54
CA LYS A 519 12.96 2.41 3.35
C LYS A 519 11.92 3.54 3.25
N LYS A 520 10.87 3.42 2.43
CA LYS A 520 9.94 4.54 2.12
C LYS A 520 8.55 4.47 2.80
N TYR A 521 8.27 3.52 3.70
CA TYR A 521 6.88 3.16 4.09
C TYR A 521 6.64 3.01 5.61
N LYS A 522 6.98 4.03 6.40
CA LYS A 522 7.06 3.93 7.87
C LYS A 522 5.81 4.33 8.70
N ASN A 523 4.68 4.73 8.11
CA ASN A 523 3.56 5.27 8.91
C ASN A 523 2.21 4.59 8.64
N ILE A 524 2.03 3.34 9.10
CA ILE A 524 0.69 2.75 9.33
C ILE A 524 0.72 1.98 10.66
N LYS A 525 0.82 2.73 11.77
CA LYS A 525 0.57 2.20 13.11
C LYS A 525 0.16 3.34 14.04
N LYS A 526 -1.13 3.68 14.02
CA LYS A 526 -1.92 4.25 15.12
C LYS A 526 -3.32 4.63 14.62
N ALA A 527 -4.24 3.68 14.67
CA ALA A 527 -5.68 3.95 14.60
C ALA A 527 -6.46 2.91 15.40
N SER A 528 -6.04 2.67 16.65
CA SER A 528 -6.79 1.86 17.61
C SER A 528 -6.52 2.32 19.05
N SER A 529 -7.05 3.50 19.43
CA SER A 529 -7.53 3.84 20.80
C SER A 529 -7.71 5.37 20.99
N HIS A 530 -8.97 5.79 21.24
CA HIS A 530 -9.52 7.00 21.90
C HIS A 530 -8.87 8.41 21.76
N VAL A 531 -9.69 9.45 21.42
CA VAL A 531 -9.87 10.76 22.13
C VAL A 531 -11.14 11.50 21.58
N ALA A 532 -11.93 12.12 22.48
CA ALA A 532 -13.17 12.92 22.30
C ALA A 532 -12.94 14.31 21.64
N GLY A 533 -13.87 15.13 21.13
CA GLY A 533 -15.33 15.30 21.26
C GLY A 533 -15.78 16.76 20.96
N GLY A 534 -14.87 17.75 20.88
CA GLY A 534 -15.22 19.17 20.60
C GLY A 534 -14.33 19.91 19.59
N PHE A 535 -13.24 19.30 19.11
CA PHE A 535 -12.37 19.80 18.03
C PHE A 535 -12.85 19.32 16.63
N LEU A 536 -13.87 18.46 16.60
CA LEU A 536 -14.35 17.72 15.44
C LEU A 536 -15.24 18.54 14.50
N GLU A 537 -16.06 19.49 14.98
CA GLU A 537 -17.06 20.14 14.11
C GLU A 537 -16.50 21.14 13.08
N HIS A 538 -15.34 21.77 13.36
CA HIS A 538 -14.65 22.61 12.36
C HIS A 538 -13.76 21.79 11.41
N PHE A 539 -13.25 20.64 11.87
CA PHE A 539 -12.43 19.70 11.09
C PHE A 539 -13.27 18.82 10.17
N GLU A 540 -14.46 18.38 10.60
CA GLU A 540 -15.43 17.63 9.78
C GLU A 540 -15.95 18.45 8.62
N LYS A 541 -16.16 19.76 8.76
CA LYS A 541 -16.61 20.62 7.65
C LYS A 541 -15.52 20.78 6.59
N ALA A 542 -14.25 20.94 6.99
CA ALA A 542 -13.11 21.00 6.09
C ALA A 542 -12.83 19.63 5.43
N GLN A 543 -12.89 18.52 6.19
CA GLN A 543 -12.79 17.16 5.64
C GLN A 543 -13.95 16.83 4.71
N LYS A 544 -15.17 17.26 5.01
CA LYS A 544 -16.33 17.01 4.16
C LYS A 544 -16.21 17.77 2.84
N ILE A 545 -15.81 19.05 2.86
CA ILE A 545 -15.52 19.83 1.65
C ILE A 545 -14.31 19.26 0.89
N GLN A 546 -13.25 18.83 1.57
CA GLN A 546 -12.09 18.19 0.93
C GLN A 546 -12.44 16.81 0.35
N SER A 547 -13.27 16.02 1.02
CA SER A 547 -13.78 14.75 0.52
C SER A 547 -14.73 14.95 -0.65
N GLU A 548 -15.55 16.01 -0.64
CA GLU A 548 -16.42 16.37 -1.75
C GLU A 548 -15.61 16.90 -2.93
N LEU A 549 -14.57 17.73 -2.72
CA LEU A 549 -13.65 18.17 -3.76
C LEU A 549 -12.83 17.01 -4.34
N ALA A 550 -12.25 16.16 -3.50
CA ALA A 550 -11.51 14.97 -3.95
C ALA A 550 -12.44 13.96 -4.64
N LYS A 551 -13.70 13.86 -4.21
CA LYS A 551 -14.69 13.03 -4.90
C LYS A 551 -15.08 13.61 -6.24
N ILE A 552 -15.30 14.93 -6.35
CA ILE A 552 -15.62 15.55 -7.65
C ILE A 552 -14.41 15.51 -8.60
N ASP A 553 -13.19 15.71 -8.11
CA ASP A 553 -11.96 15.62 -8.92
C ASP A 553 -11.70 14.18 -9.38
N ASN A 554 -11.88 13.19 -8.50
CA ASN A 554 -11.88 11.78 -8.90
C ASN A 554 -13.03 11.47 -9.87
N ASP A 555 -14.23 12.01 -9.65
CA ASP A 555 -15.36 11.82 -10.56
C ASP A 555 -15.07 12.40 -11.95
N LEU A 556 -14.37 13.54 -12.05
CA LEU A 556 -13.92 14.11 -13.33
C LEU A 556 -12.84 13.24 -13.98
N LEU A 557 -11.84 12.79 -13.23
CA LEU A 557 -10.80 11.88 -13.73
C LEU A 557 -11.42 10.57 -14.25
N ASN A 558 -12.34 10.02 -13.47
CA ASN A 558 -13.12 8.82 -13.79
C ASN A 558 -13.97 9.03 -15.06
N GLN A 559 -14.57 10.21 -15.23
CA GLN A 559 -15.35 10.54 -16.42
C GLN A 559 -14.47 10.73 -17.67
N GLU A 560 -13.30 11.36 -17.54
CA GLU A 560 -12.32 11.47 -18.64
C GLU A 560 -11.91 10.09 -19.14
N MET A 561 -11.54 9.21 -18.21
CA MET A 561 -11.11 7.84 -18.48
C MET A 561 -12.27 6.89 -18.83
N ASP A 562 -13.45 7.39 -19.21
CA ASP A 562 -14.67 6.62 -19.49
C ASP A 562 -14.91 5.44 -18.53
N THR A 563 -14.75 5.65 -17.23
CA THR A 563 -14.86 4.53 -16.27
C THR A 563 -16.31 4.06 -16.16
N GLY A 564 -16.51 2.79 -16.45
CA GLY A 564 -17.72 2.05 -16.19
C GLY A 564 -17.95 1.84 -14.68
N ALA A 565 -19.18 1.48 -14.34
CA ALA A 565 -19.60 1.22 -12.97
C ALA A 565 -20.26 -0.16 -12.86
N THR A 566 -20.23 -0.72 -11.65
CA THR A 566 -21.16 -1.80 -11.30
C THR A 566 -22.33 -1.22 -10.53
N ALA A 567 -23.55 -1.63 -10.86
CA ALA A 567 -24.75 -1.11 -10.22
C ALA A 567 -25.74 -2.23 -9.89
N ILE A 568 -26.64 -1.97 -8.95
CA ILE A 568 -27.79 -2.82 -8.67
C ILE A 568 -29.04 -2.11 -9.13
N LYS A 569 -29.77 -2.79 -10.02
CA LYS A 569 -31.04 -2.35 -10.56
C LYS A 569 -32.19 -3.08 -9.87
N GLU A 570 -33.20 -2.35 -9.45
CA GLU A 570 -34.51 -2.92 -9.08
C GLU A 570 -35.56 -2.34 -10.06
N GLY A 571 -36.14 -3.22 -10.87
CA GLY A 571 -37.08 -2.83 -11.92
C GLY A 571 -36.41 -1.94 -12.97
N ASN A 572 -36.89 -0.70 -13.10
CA ASN A 572 -36.31 0.32 -14.01
C ASN A 572 -35.39 1.33 -13.30
N SER A 573 -35.12 1.16 -12.00
CA SER A 573 -34.36 2.13 -11.20
C SER A 573 -33.02 1.56 -10.71
N TYR A 574 -31.97 2.38 -10.80
CA TYR A 574 -30.70 2.10 -10.13
C TYR A 574 -30.85 2.38 -8.64
N LYS A 575 -30.65 1.36 -7.80
CA LYS A 575 -30.74 1.48 -6.33
C LYS A 575 -29.40 1.68 -5.67
N HIS A 576 -28.34 1.18 -6.29
CA HIS A 576 -26.98 1.34 -5.81
C HIS A 576 -26.03 1.34 -6.99
N ILE A 577 -25.03 2.22 -6.95
CA ILE A 577 -24.01 2.32 -7.98
C ILE A 577 -22.68 2.36 -7.25
N SER A 578 -21.84 1.37 -7.50
CA SER A 578 -20.43 1.35 -7.12
C SER A 578 -19.62 1.87 -8.31
N GLY A 579 -19.54 3.20 -8.43
CA GLY A 579 -18.76 3.90 -9.45
C GLY A 579 -17.26 3.95 -9.13
N GLN A 580 -16.68 2.84 -8.68
CA GLN A 580 -15.26 2.78 -8.36
C GLN A 580 -14.47 2.40 -9.63
N SER A 581 -13.70 3.35 -10.15
CA SER A 581 -12.84 3.21 -11.34
C SER A 581 -11.87 2.03 -11.27
N ARG A 582 -11.52 1.56 -10.07
CA ARG A 582 -10.69 0.36 -9.86
C ARG A 582 -11.22 -0.89 -10.57
N TYR A 583 -12.54 -1.01 -10.77
CA TYR A 583 -13.15 -2.18 -11.40
C TYR A 583 -13.31 -2.07 -12.92
N ASP A 584 -12.95 -0.91 -13.49
CA ASP A 584 -12.82 -0.73 -14.94
C ASP A 584 -11.36 -0.95 -15.33
N PHE A 585 -11.04 -2.19 -15.71
CA PHE A 585 -9.67 -2.60 -16.00
C PHE A 585 -9.09 -1.82 -17.19
N GLU A 586 -9.93 -1.52 -18.18
CA GLU A 586 -9.60 -0.77 -19.39
C GLU A 586 -9.22 0.68 -19.09
N ALA A 587 -9.96 1.34 -18.21
CA ALA A 587 -9.64 2.68 -17.72
C ALA A 587 -8.32 2.70 -16.94
N ASN A 588 -8.04 1.67 -16.14
CA ASN A 588 -6.77 1.56 -15.41
C ASN A 588 -5.58 1.35 -16.36
N LEU A 589 -5.77 0.63 -17.47
CA LEU A 589 -4.74 0.49 -18.51
C LEU A 589 -4.53 1.79 -19.29
N ARG A 590 -5.61 2.53 -19.60
CA ARG A 590 -5.57 3.87 -20.22
C ARG A 590 -4.80 4.87 -19.37
N MET A 591 -5.14 4.95 -18.08
CA MET A 591 -4.48 5.86 -17.13
C MET A 591 -2.98 5.54 -17.00
N ALA A 592 -2.63 4.25 -16.99
CA ALA A 592 -1.24 3.83 -17.01
C ALA A 592 -0.52 4.15 -18.32
N ASP A 593 -1.19 4.03 -19.48
CA ASP A 593 -0.61 4.45 -20.77
C ASP A 593 -0.30 5.94 -20.78
N LEU A 594 -1.25 6.75 -20.32
CA LEU A 594 -1.07 8.20 -20.22
C LEU A 594 0.06 8.55 -19.24
N GLN A 595 0.16 7.86 -18.10
CA GLN A 595 1.26 8.08 -17.15
C GLN A 595 2.63 7.69 -17.73
N GLN A 596 2.70 6.53 -18.41
CA GLN A 596 3.96 5.95 -18.86
C GLN A 596 4.46 6.55 -20.18
N ASN A 597 3.52 6.85 -21.08
CA ASN A 597 3.80 7.22 -22.47
C ASN A 597 3.24 8.61 -22.83
N GLY A 598 2.46 9.27 -21.97
CA GLY A 598 1.78 10.50 -22.33
C GLY A 598 0.84 10.29 -23.53
N LEU A 599 0.78 11.29 -24.41
CA LEU A 599 0.03 11.19 -25.67
C LEU A 599 0.82 10.49 -26.79
N ARG A 600 2.07 10.07 -26.55
CA ARG A 600 2.93 9.41 -27.54
C ARG A 600 2.30 8.14 -28.09
N GLY A 601 1.70 7.33 -27.21
CA GLY A 601 0.99 6.11 -27.58
C GLY A 601 -0.16 6.38 -28.54
N TYR A 602 -1.03 7.34 -28.20
CA TYR A 602 -2.16 7.76 -29.03
C TYR A 602 -1.72 8.20 -30.43
N TYR A 603 -0.73 9.10 -30.52
CA TYR A 603 -0.24 9.61 -31.79
C TYR A 603 0.40 8.51 -32.64
N PHE A 604 1.21 7.65 -32.06
CA PHE A 604 1.81 6.54 -32.80
C PHE A 604 0.76 5.56 -33.32
N ARG A 605 -0.24 5.19 -32.50
CA ARG A 605 -1.36 4.32 -32.94
C ARG A 605 -2.15 4.92 -34.09
N ARG A 606 -2.45 6.23 -34.03
CA ARG A 606 -3.12 6.97 -35.10
C ARG A 606 -2.30 6.95 -36.40
N ILE A 607 -1.02 7.32 -36.32
CA ILE A 607 -0.11 7.32 -37.48
C ILE A 607 0.04 5.92 -38.07
N LEU A 608 0.19 4.89 -37.23
CA LEU A 608 0.34 3.51 -37.69
C LEU A 608 -0.87 3.07 -38.52
N LYS A 609 -2.09 3.41 -38.07
CA LYS A 609 -3.32 3.14 -38.81
C LYS A 609 -3.37 3.88 -40.15
N GLU A 610 -3.02 5.16 -40.17
CA GLU A 610 -2.96 5.96 -41.41
C GLU A 610 -1.90 5.49 -42.40
N LYS A 611 -0.79 4.92 -41.92
CA LYS A 611 0.26 4.31 -42.73
C LYS A 611 0.00 2.84 -43.08
N GLY A 612 -1.23 2.35 -42.89
CA GLY A 612 -1.61 0.98 -43.27
C GLY A 612 -0.86 -0.10 -42.47
N ASN A 613 -0.58 0.17 -41.18
CA ASN A 613 0.19 -0.68 -40.26
C ASN A 613 1.67 -0.88 -40.65
N ASN A 614 2.25 0.01 -41.45
CA ASN A 614 3.68 0.02 -41.71
C ASN A 614 4.44 0.71 -40.57
N VAL A 615 5.05 -0.08 -39.68
CA VAL A 615 5.76 0.43 -38.49
C VAL A 615 6.92 1.34 -38.85
N LYS A 616 7.69 1.02 -39.90
CA LYS A 616 8.84 1.83 -40.30
C LYS A 616 8.42 3.25 -40.71
N ASP A 617 7.40 3.36 -41.55
CA ASP A 617 6.90 4.66 -42.00
C ASP A 617 6.21 5.41 -40.86
N ALA A 618 5.54 4.69 -39.96
CA ALA A 618 4.89 5.27 -38.79
C ALA A 618 5.88 5.86 -37.79
N VAL A 619 6.99 5.17 -37.50
CA VAL A 619 8.03 5.66 -36.59
C VAL A 619 8.73 6.90 -37.11
N VAL A 620 9.04 6.94 -38.42
CA VAL A 620 9.61 8.13 -39.06
C VAL A 620 8.67 9.32 -38.92
N LYS A 621 7.39 9.13 -39.24
CA LYS A 621 6.40 10.21 -39.14
C LYS A 621 6.16 10.64 -37.69
N PHE A 622 6.14 9.68 -36.76
CA PHE A 622 5.97 9.95 -35.34
C PHE A 622 7.08 10.82 -34.76
N ASN A 623 8.35 10.58 -35.14
CA ASN A 623 9.48 11.44 -34.74
C ASN A 623 9.33 12.90 -35.20
N GLU A 624 8.78 13.13 -36.40
CA GLU A 624 8.50 14.48 -36.89
C GLU A 624 7.41 15.17 -36.06
N ILE A 625 6.34 14.46 -35.73
CA ILE A 625 5.22 14.97 -34.95
C ILE A 625 5.62 15.22 -33.49
N GLU A 626 6.33 14.29 -32.85
CA GLU A 626 6.78 14.43 -31.46
C GLU A 626 7.69 15.67 -31.27
N LYS A 627 8.52 16.01 -32.26
CA LYS A 627 9.30 17.27 -32.25
C LYS A 627 8.42 18.51 -32.30
N GLN A 628 7.34 18.50 -33.08
CA GLN A 628 6.40 19.63 -33.15
C GLN A 628 5.64 19.78 -31.83
N LEU A 629 5.17 18.67 -31.25
CA LEU A 629 4.48 18.67 -29.96
C LEU A 629 5.37 19.17 -28.81
N ASN A 630 6.64 18.74 -28.77
CA ASN A 630 7.60 19.17 -27.74
C ASN A 630 7.96 20.67 -27.84
N ALA A 631 7.83 21.26 -29.03
CA ALA A 631 8.09 22.68 -29.27
C ALA A 631 6.95 23.59 -28.80
N ILE A 632 5.77 23.05 -28.45
CA ILE A 632 4.66 23.83 -27.90
C ILE A 632 5.01 24.26 -26.48
N GLU A 633 5.09 25.57 -26.26
CA GLU A 633 5.31 26.13 -24.93
C GLU A 633 4.02 26.06 -24.09
N PRO A 634 4.13 25.81 -22.77
CA PRO A 634 2.98 25.86 -21.87
C PRO A 634 2.25 27.20 -21.91
N SER A 635 0.92 27.14 -22.02
CA SER A 635 0.04 28.31 -22.07
C SER A 635 -1.35 27.97 -21.54
N GLY A 636 -1.98 28.91 -20.83
CA GLY A 636 -3.32 28.71 -20.29
C GLY A 636 -3.37 27.54 -19.30
N ASP A 637 -4.32 26.63 -19.50
CA ASP A 637 -4.45 25.39 -18.71
C ASP A 637 -3.50 24.26 -19.17
N TYR A 638 -2.77 24.43 -20.27
CA TYR A 638 -1.65 23.56 -20.66
C TYR A 638 -0.38 23.99 -19.92
N THR A 639 -0.27 23.63 -18.65
CA THR A 639 0.85 24.00 -17.76
C THR A 639 2.08 23.10 -17.97
N GLU A 640 3.23 23.45 -17.36
CA GLU A 640 4.42 22.59 -17.34
C GLU A 640 4.13 21.17 -16.81
N GLU A 641 3.27 21.06 -15.80
CA GLU A 641 2.84 19.79 -15.21
C GLU A 641 2.00 18.97 -16.22
N VAL A 642 1.14 19.64 -17.01
CA VAL A 642 0.34 18.98 -18.06
C VAL A 642 1.23 18.57 -19.24
N LYS A 643 2.13 19.45 -19.68
CA LYS A 643 3.13 19.16 -20.74
C LYS A 643 4.02 17.98 -20.36
N SER A 644 4.45 17.93 -19.10
CA SER A 644 5.21 16.84 -18.51
C SER A 644 4.47 15.50 -18.63
N LEU A 645 3.19 15.45 -18.21
CA LEU A 645 2.35 14.26 -18.39
C LEU A 645 2.17 13.89 -19.87
N PHE A 646 1.82 14.85 -20.73
CA PHE A 646 1.50 14.58 -22.14
C PHE A 646 2.71 14.17 -22.97
N SER A 647 3.91 14.59 -22.58
CA SER A 647 5.16 14.16 -23.20
C SER A 647 5.65 12.78 -22.72
N GLY A 648 5.03 12.21 -21.67
CA GLY A 648 5.44 10.91 -21.12
C GLY A 648 6.82 10.96 -20.46
N ASP A 649 7.18 12.10 -19.84
CA ASP A 649 8.46 12.25 -19.14
C ASP A 649 8.52 11.47 -17.81
N GLY A 650 7.35 11.03 -17.31
CA GLY A 650 7.18 10.23 -16.10
C GLY A 650 7.30 11.00 -14.78
N SER A 651 7.32 12.34 -14.81
CA SER A 651 7.54 13.17 -13.63
C SER A 651 6.27 13.37 -12.77
N ILE A 652 5.10 13.27 -13.40
CA ILE A 652 3.79 13.42 -12.77
C ILE A 652 2.78 12.41 -13.34
N SER A 653 1.96 11.81 -12.48
CA SER A 653 0.88 10.89 -12.85
C SER A 653 -0.46 11.62 -13.02
N PRO A 654 -1.43 11.06 -13.76
CA PRO A 654 -2.79 11.61 -13.85
C PRO A 654 -3.44 11.85 -12.49
N GLU A 655 -3.22 10.95 -11.52
CA GLU A 655 -3.72 11.09 -10.15
C GLU A 655 -3.04 12.19 -9.35
N GLN A 656 -1.75 12.46 -9.61
CA GLN A 656 -1.02 13.58 -9.00
C GLN A 656 -1.41 14.92 -9.62
N LEU A 657 -1.73 14.92 -10.93
CA LEU A 657 -2.17 16.11 -11.65
C LEU A 657 -3.61 16.50 -11.24
N GLY A 658 -4.49 15.51 -11.05
CA GLY A 658 -5.89 15.70 -10.71
C GLY A 658 -6.79 15.80 -11.95
N GLY A 659 -8.04 15.35 -11.82
CA GLY A 659 -8.99 15.22 -12.93
C GLY A 659 -9.32 16.55 -13.60
N GLU A 660 -9.47 17.63 -12.83
CA GLU A 660 -9.75 18.95 -13.40
C GLU A 660 -8.60 19.48 -14.25
N LYS A 661 -7.36 19.43 -13.74
CA LYS A 661 -6.18 19.91 -14.49
C LYS A 661 -5.97 19.08 -15.75
N LEU A 662 -6.24 17.78 -15.68
CA LEU A 662 -6.18 16.91 -16.84
C LEU A 662 -7.21 17.31 -17.92
N VAL A 663 -8.50 17.42 -17.57
CA VAL A 663 -9.57 17.76 -18.51
C VAL A 663 -9.34 19.14 -19.14
N LYS A 664 -9.05 20.15 -18.32
CA LYS A 664 -8.74 21.50 -18.80
C LYS A 664 -7.48 21.52 -19.67
N GLY A 665 -6.46 20.78 -19.26
CA GLY A 665 -5.22 20.60 -20.01
C GLY A 665 -5.44 19.96 -21.37
N LEU A 666 -6.31 18.95 -21.50
CA LEU A 666 -6.65 18.31 -22.78
C LEU A 666 -7.43 19.26 -23.70
N HIS A 667 -8.38 20.03 -23.16
CA HIS A 667 -9.09 21.05 -23.93
C HIS A 667 -8.16 22.16 -24.42
N GLU A 668 -7.25 22.62 -23.56
CA GLU A 668 -6.27 23.64 -23.97
C GLU A 668 -5.25 23.06 -24.95
N PHE A 669 -4.88 21.78 -24.81
CA PHE A 669 -4.01 21.08 -25.76
C PHE A 669 -4.62 20.98 -27.17
N GLN A 670 -5.93 20.79 -27.27
CA GLN A 670 -6.65 20.90 -28.54
C GLN A 670 -6.49 22.29 -29.17
N ASN A 671 -6.55 23.36 -28.38
CA ASN A 671 -6.41 24.73 -28.87
C ASN A 671 -4.98 25.01 -29.36
N VAL A 672 -3.96 24.63 -28.59
CA VAL A 672 -2.55 24.93 -28.93
C VAL A 672 -1.98 24.02 -30.03
N THR A 673 -2.63 22.90 -30.35
CA THR A 673 -2.24 21.99 -31.44
C THR A 673 -3.04 22.19 -32.72
N GLN A 674 -3.96 23.17 -32.77
CA GLN A 674 -4.86 23.39 -33.91
C GLN A 674 -4.13 23.64 -35.24
N ASP A 675 -2.92 24.19 -35.17
CA ASP A 675 -2.10 24.56 -36.34
C ASP A 675 -1.17 23.41 -36.82
N ILE A 676 -1.20 22.24 -36.15
CA ILE A 676 -0.49 21.04 -36.59
C ILE A 676 -1.34 20.34 -37.65
N GLU A 677 -1.03 20.59 -38.94
CA GLU A 677 -1.73 19.97 -40.07
C GLU A 677 -1.70 18.43 -40.00
N ASP A 678 -2.82 17.80 -40.36
CA ASP A 678 -3.09 16.35 -40.38
C ASP A 678 -3.06 15.61 -39.03
N TYR A 679 -2.48 16.19 -37.97
CA TYR A 679 -2.28 15.56 -36.66
C TYR A 679 -2.63 16.47 -35.46
N ASN A 680 -3.52 17.45 -35.65
CA ASN A 680 -4.05 18.22 -34.54
C ASN A 680 -4.72 17.30 -33.50
N PHE A 681 -4.59 17.66 -32.21
CA PHE A 681 -5.26 16.95 -31.15
C PHE A 681 -6.76 17.28 -31.20
N ASN A 682 -7.60 16.25 -31.16
CA ASN A 682 -9.04 16.41 -31.02
C ASN A 682 -9.48 15.59 -29.81
N TYR A 683 -10.09 16.27 -28.84
CA TYR A 683 -10.48 15.69 -27.56
C TYR A 683 -11.51 14.56 -27.71
N ASP A 684 -12.52 14.75 -28.55
CA ASP A 684 -13.58 13.73 -28.76
C ASP A 684 -13.03 12.49 -29.48
N ASP A 685 -12.10 12.68 -30.41
CA ASP A 685 -11.44 11.59 -31.13
C ASP A 685 -10.43 10.86 -30.24
N TYR A 686 -9.74 11.58 -29.34
CA TYR A 686 -8.84 10.98 -28.37
C TYR A 686 -9.60 9.98 -27.49
N GLY A 687 -10.68 10.42 -26.83
CA GLY A 687 -11.50 9.55 -25.99
C GLY A 687 -12.00 8.32 -26.75
N LYS A 688 -12.64 8.51 -27.91
CA LYS A 688 -13.19 7.38 -28.69
C LYS A 688 -12.13 6.38 -29.15
N ASN A 689 -10.98 6.86 -29.64
CA ASN A 689 -9.95 5.97 -30.19
C ASN A 689 -9.23 5.18 -29.09
N GLU A 690 -8.96 5.82 -27.96
CA GLU A 690 -8.35 5.14 -26.82
C GLU A 690 -9.33 4.11 -26.21
N ASP A 691 -10.61 4.46 -26.08
CA ASP A 691 -11.65 3.53 -25.62
C ASP A 691 -11.68 2.28 -26.51
N LEU A 692 -11.69 2.46 -27.83
CA LEU A 692 -11.68 1.35 -28.79
C LEU A 692 -10.40 0.51 -28.69
N TYR A 693 -9.23 1.15 -28.55
CA TYR A 693 -7.96 0.45 -28.45
C TYR A 693 -7.90 -0.45 -27.22
N PHE A 694 -8.18 0.10 -26.03
CA PHE A 694 -8.09 -0.65 -24.78
C PHE A 694 -9.20 -1.69 -24.66
N ASN A 695 -10.40 -1.41 -25.20
CA ASN A 695 -11.45 -2.41 -25.36
C ASN A 695 -10.96 -3.60 -26.20
N HIS A 696 -10.34 -3.37 -27.35
CA HIS A 696 -9.79 -4.44 -28.18
C HIS A 696 -8.66 -5.20 -27.48
N LEU A 697 -7.76 -4.49 -26.78
CA LEU A 697 -6.63 -5.08 -26.06
C LEU A 697 -7.06 -6.08 -24.99
N VAL A 698 -8.21 -5.86 -24.35
CA VAL A 698 -8.79 -6.76 -23.34
C VAL A 698 -9.87 -7.69 -23.91
N GLY A 699 -10.04 -7.74 -25.23
CA GLY A 699 -10.94 -8.66 -25.93
C GLY A 699 -12.41 -8.25 -26.03
N ILE A 700 -12.74 -6.95 -25.92
CA ILE A 700 -14.06 -6.40 -26.31
C ILE A 700 -14.03 -5.98 -27.79
N GLY A 701 -15.02 -6.43 -28.56
CA GLY A 701 -15.16 -6.11 -29.97
C GLY A 701 -14.33 -7.04 -30.85
N GLY A 702 -15.02 -7.92 -31.59
CA GLY A 702 -14.38 -8.79 -32.57
C GLY A 702 -13.87 -8.01 -33.78
N ASN A 703 -12.86 -8.58 -34.46
CA ASN A 703 -12.12 -8.09 -35.64
C ASN A 703 -12.82 -7.02 -36.50
#